data_AF-A0A1H7RQG2-F1
#
_entry.id   AF-A0A1H7RQG2-F1
#
_cell.length_a   1.000
_cell.length_b   1.000
_cell.length_c   1.000
_cell.angle_alpha   90.00
_cell.angle_beta   90.00
_cell.angle_gamma   90.00
#
_symmetry.space_group_name_H-M   'P 1'
#
loop_
_entity.id
_entity.type
_entity.pdbx_description
1 polymer ?
#
loop_
_entity_poly.entity_id
_entity_poly.type
_entity_poly.pdbx_seq_one_letter_code
_entity_poly.pdbx_strand_id
1 'polypeptide(L)'
;MNTFGSCLLAAAIGFSAPISAQPIATFLSHPSLSPDGKTLVFSYEGDLWKAATEGGQALRLTAMPGDEIAPRISPDGKWLAFSSNQFGNFDVYVMPLEGGDIRQLTFHDAADEVDSWSWDSQTIYFTSGRYNRFTSYTVNVHGGTAKRLFPHYFNTIHGVVEAPSGELLFNNTWESYSAANRKRYKGAYNPDILSYHPSTRAFKQYTDYEGKDFWATVDKQGNIYFASDEANGEYNLYTFINGQKTALTRFNTSIKRPSVAANGEKVAFERDYQLYIYDVAGKKTVQPAISLNRNLVLGKQQEFDAKDNISYFDVSPDGKKLAFISRGELFVSDIDGKFIRQMPSSGERAMEVKWLADNKTLLFNQTAEGYLNWFTIAADGKGAAKQLTTDLFNNRDVTFNNDRTKGVYLSGRDEVRILDLKSLQSTTVVKDEIWAFQNSKPSFSPDGEYVLFTAYRNFEQDIFVYHLARKQTINLTNTGVSEASPVWSPDGKSIYFASNRTKPSYPMGMRDASIYRMALDNFDEPYRMDKFDALFEEKKEDKKDSTKTADKKPLGPIVINTQGLLDRITLISPAFGTQTGTSIFKKGEKTYIFYYSNHEGGRGALFRTIIQPFEENKTEKVIDGGAGNLVEADGKFFALSRGTIQKYNIDGNKLEKVDIAFKFQRNLEKEFMQMFYETWAGIEENFYDGNFHGVDWTGIKKRYATYLPYLNSRADLRILLNDMLGELNSSHLGFSSGGPEERKNLTYSTNETGIIFDKDDPYRVHHIVANSHASRTDVDIQPGDVLVAVDGQRVDNETDRDYYFTRPSLANEMVLTLSRGGQEITTKVRPQSSAALRDQLYNEWIKDNRRKVDSLSGNRIAYSYMKNMSGEELERFLLDMVEQENNREAIILDLRYNTGGNVHDEVLRFLSQRPYLQWQYRGGQRSPQSNFAPSGKPIVLLINEQSLSDAEMTAAGFKALKLGTIIGTETYRWIIFTSAKGLVDGSMYRVPAWGCYTLDGDDLELTGVSPDIHVENTFMDRQEGHDPQLERAVQEVKEAIKKP
;
A
#
# COMPACT_ATOMS: atom_id res chain seq x y z
N MET A 1 -41.49 -85.08 -25.04
CA MET A 1 -42.82 -84.52 -25.37
C MET A 1 -43.02 -83.25 -24.55
N ASN A 2 -43.46 -82.18 -25.22
CA ASN A 2 -43.73 -80.81 -24.73
C ASN A 2 -44.01 -80.63 -23.23
N THR A 3 -43.48 -79.57 -22.61
CA THR A 3 -44.27 -78.43 -22.08
C THR A 3 -43.40 -77.36 -21.40
N PHE A 4 -43.86 -76.11 -21.49
CA PHE A 4 -43.33 -74.87 -20.91
C PHE A 4 -43.32 -74.88 -19.37
N GLY A 5 -42.35 -74.18 -18.76
CA GLY A 5 -42.35 -73.84 -17.34
C GLY A 5 -41.43 -72.64 -17.05
N SER A 6 -42.05 -71.50 -16.75
CA SER A 6 -41.44 -70.20 -16.44
C SER A 6 -40.50 -70.24 -15.22
N CYS A 7 -39.34 -69.58 -15.31
CA CYS A 7 -38.52 -69.20 -14.15
C CYS A 7 -38.42 -67.67 -14.09
N LEU A 8 -38.94 -67.09 -13.01
CA LEU A 8 -38.69 -65.71 -12.61
C LEU A 8 -37.22 -65.57 -12.15
N LEU A 9 -36.46 -64.66 -12.78
CA LEU A 9 -35.21 -64.14 -12.23
C LEU A 9 -35.49 -62.80 -11.55
N ALA A 10 -35.30 -62.73 -10.23
CA ALA A 10 -35.28 -61.49 -9.49
C ALA A 10 -33.91 -60.80 -9.67
N ALA A 11 -33.87 -59.68 -10.39
CA ALA A 11 -32.70 -58.82 -10.49
C ALA A 11 -32.73 -57.79 -9.35
N ALA A 12 -31.82 -57.94 -8.39
CA ALA A 12 -31.57 -56.94 -7.37
C ALA A 12 -30.82 -55.75 -8.00
N ILE A 13 -31.52 -54.62 -8.18
CA ILE A 13 -30.91 -53.35 -8.58
C ILE A 13 -30.33 -52.72 -7.31
N GLY A 14 -29.01 -52.84 -7.14
CA GLY A 14 -28.28 -52.08 -6.13
C GLY A 14 -28.22 -50.61 -6.54
N PHE A 15 -28.88 -49.75 -5.78
CA PHE A 15 -28.70 -48.30 -5.86
C PHE A 15 -27.31 -47.94 -5.32
N SER A 16 -26.36 -47.70 -6.22
CA SER A 16 -25.10 -47.04 -5.90
C SER A 16 -25.40 -45.56 -5.64
N ALA A 17 -25.53 -45.15 -4.38
CA ALA A 17 -25.53 -43.74 -4.03
C ALA A 17 -24.17 -43.14 -4.44
N PRO A 18 -24.13 -41.99 -5.14
CA PRO A 18 -22.86 -41.31 -5.39
C PRO A 18 -22.27 -40.90 -4.03
N ILE A 19 -21.14 -41.51 -3.66
CA ILE A 19 -20.31 -41.05 -2.55
C ILE A 19 -19.79 -39.67 -2.97
N SER A 20 -20.47 -38.61 -2.50
CA SER A 20 -19.91 -37.27 -2.56
C SER A 20 -18.70 -37.26 -1.63
N ALA A 21 -17.50 -37.32 -2.21
CA ALA A 21 -16.27 -37.14 -1.45
C ALA A 21 -16.36 -35.77 -0.75
N GLN A 22 -16.14 -35.74 0.57
CA GLN A 22 -16.09 -34.46 1.28
C GLN A 22 -15.02 -33.57 0.64
N PRO A 23 -15.31 -32.28 0.38
CA PRO A 23 -14.33 -31.37 -0.15
C PRO A 23 -13.13 -31.29 0.80
N ILE A 24 -11.92 -31.37 0.23
CA ILE A 24 -10.67 -31.28 0.98
C ILE A 24 -10.64 -29.93 1.71
N ALA A 25 -10.41 -29.96 3.02
CA ALA A 25 -10.29 -28.76 3.80
C ALA A 25 -8.98 -28.03 3.44
N THR A 26 -9.09 -26.75 3.12
CA THR A 26 -7.99 -25.86 2.71
C THR A 26 -8.06 -24.57 3.51
N PHE A 27 -6.99 -23.78 3.50
CA PHE A 27 -6.75 -22.62 4.37
C PHE A 27 -6.69 -22.98 5.86
N LEU A 28 -6.27 -24.21 6.18
CA LEU A 28 -5.84 -24.57 7.52
C LEU A 28 -4.45 -23.99 7.74
N SER A 29 -4.24 -23.34 8.88
CA SER A 29 -2.97 -22.66 9.16
C SER A 29 -2.53 -22.79 10.62
N HIS A 30 -1.29 -22.39 10.88
CA HIS A 30 -0.67 -22.35 12.20
C HIS A 30 -0.79 -23.67 12.98
N PRO A 31 -0.29 -24.80 12.45
CA PRO A 31 -0.36 -26.06 13.17
C PRO A 31 0.44 -26.03 14.47
N SER A 32 -0.05 -26.73 15.49
CA SER A 32 0.63 -27.04 16.75
C SER A 32 0.36 -28.48 17.15
N LEU A 33 1.42 -29.21 17.52
CA LEU A 33 1.31 -30.60 17.97
C LEU A 33 1.27 -30.70 19.51
N SER A 34 0.55 -31.69 20.03
CA SER A 34 0.67 -32.07 21.43
C SER A 34 2.06 -32.65 21.74
N PRO A 35 2.48 -32.66 23.02
CA PRO A 35 3.80 -33.19 23.39
C PRO A 35 4.07 -34.63 22.94
N ASP A 36 3.01 -35.45 22.85
CA ASP A 36 3.07 -36.84 22.38
C ASP A 36 2.84 -37.02 20.86
N GLY A 37 2.64 -35.92 20.13
CA GLY A 37 2.46 -35.93 18.68
C GLY A 37 1.17 -36.61 18.19
N LYS A 38 0.15 -36.79 19.05
CA LYS A 38 -1.13 -37.43 18.66
C LYS A 38 -2.23 -36.44 18.33
N THR A 39 -2.17 -35.24 18.88
CA THR A 39 -3.16 -34.18 18.70
C THR A 39 -2.57 -33.06 17.89
N LEU A 40 -3.36 -32.53 16.96
CA LEU A 40 -3.06 -31.37 16.14
C LEU A 40 -4.08 -30.28 16.43
N VAL A 41 -3.61 -29.09 16.77
CA VAL A 41 -4.41 -27.86 16.86
C VAL A 41 -4.02 -26.92 15.72
N PHE A 42 -4.99 -26.25 15.10
CA PHE A 42 -4.78 -25.36 13.96
C PHE A 42 -5.86 -24.29 13.87
N SER A 43 -5.57 -23.22 13.13
CA SER A 43 -6.53 -22.16 12.81
C SER A 43 -7.28 -22.45 11.52
N TYR A 44 -8.60 -22.24 11.54
CA TYR A 44 -9.48 -22.41 10.39
C TYR A 44 -10.77 -21.57 10.54
N GLU A 45 -11.14 -20.81 9.51
CA GLU A 45 -12.32 -19.91 9.50
C GLU A 45 -12.35 -18.87 10.64
N GLY A 46 -11.16 -18.45 11.08
CA GLY A 46 -10.98 -17.51 12.18
C GLY A 46 -11.07 -18.15 13.57
N ASP A 47 -11.21 -19.47 13.66
CA ASP A 47 -11.27 -20.18 14.95
C ASP A 47 -10.18 -21.25 15.11
N LEU A 48 -10.01 -21.76 16.32
CA LEU A 48 -9.11 -22.89 16.62
C LEU A 48 -9.84 -24.22 16.59
N TRP A 49 -9.19 -25.22 16.00
CA TRP A 49 -9.72 -26.57 15.82
C TRP A 49 -8.71 -27.62 16.27
N LYS A 50 -9.21 -28.75 16.77
CA LYS A 50 -8.46 -29.89 17.28
C LYS A 50 -8.80 -31.15 16.48
N ALA A 51 -7.80 -31.90 16.04
CA ALA A 51 -7.96 -33.20 15.38
C ALA A 51 -6.84 -34.17 15.79
N ALA A 52 -7.00 -35.46 15.49
CA ALA A 52 -5.90 -36.41 15.61
C ALA A 52 -4.90 -36.23 14.45
N THR A 53 -3.61 -36.47 14.70
CA THR A 53 -2.57 -36.37 13.65
C THR A 53 -2.73 -37.39 12.52
N GLU A 54 -3.49 -38.47 12.76
CA GLU A 54 -3.81 -39.47 11.74
C GLU A 54 -5.02 -39.07 10.87
N GLY A 55 -5.67 -37.95 11.18
CA GLY A 55 -6.92 -37.50 10.55
C GLY A 55 -8.16 -37.90 11.35
N GLY A 56 -9.34 -37.71 10.75
CA GLY A 56 -10.64 -37.90 11.36
C GLY A 56 -11.40 -36.58 11.56
N GLN A 57 -12.44 -36.63 12.38
CA GLN A 57 -13.31 -35.49 12.64
C GLN A 57 -12.59 -34.44 13.50
N ALA A 58 -12.52 -33.20 13.02
CA ALA A 58 -12.03 -32.08 13.81
C ALA A 58 -13.14 -31.52 14.73
N LEU A 59 -12.72 -31.09 15.92
CA LEU A 59 -13.52 -30.42 16.94
C LEU A 59 -13.14 -28.95 17.01
N ARG A 60 -14.11 -28.04 16.95
CA ARG A 60 -13.89 -26.61 17.16
C ARG A 60 -13.68 -26.35 18.66
N LEU A 61 -12.58 -25.67 19.02
CA LEU A 61 -12.22 -25.34 20.40
C LEU A 61 -12.76 -23.98 20.85
N THR A 62 -12.84 -23.03 19.92
CA THR A 62 -13.12 -21.62 20.20
C THR A 62 -14.10 -21.03 19.17
N ALA A 63 -14.74 -19.93 19.55
CA ALA A 63 -15.73 -19.24 18.71
C ALA A 63 -15.85 -17.76 19.11
N MET A 64 -14.72 -17.09 19.34
CA MET A 64 -14.72 -15.69 19.76
C MET A 64 -15.10 -14.78 18.59
N PRO A 65 -15.60 -13.56 18.84
CA PRO A 65 -15.53 -12.50 17.84
C PRO A 65 -14.06 -12.26 17.49
N GLY A 66 -13.76 -12.09 16.21
CA GLY A 66 -12.42 -11.92 15.65
C GLY A 66 -11.91 -13.16 14.93
N ASP A 67 -10.64 -13.08 14.56
CA ASP A 67 -9.81 -14.20 14.10
C ASP A 67 -8.88 -14.64 15.23
N GLU A 68 -8.70 -15.95 15.33
CA GLU A 68 -7.83 -16.60 16.29
C GLU A 68 -6.70 -17.34 15.54
N ILE A 69 -5.45 -16.97 15.82
CA ILE A 69 -4.27 -17.46 15.10
C ILE A 69 -3.17 -17.95 16.05
N ALA A 70 -2.14 -18.55 15.48
CA ALA A 70 -0.92 -18.98 16.17
C ALA A 70 -1.14 -19.80 17.46
N PRO A 71 -1.97 -20.87 17.44
CA PRO A 71 -2.09 -21.74 18.60
C PRO A 71 -0.75 -22.39 18.94
N ARG A 72 -0.45 -22.49 20.24
CA ARG A 72 0.70 -23.19 20.81
C ARG A 72 0.28 -23.99 22.04
N ILE A 73 0.46 -25.31 21.97
CA ILE A 73 0.22 -26.22 23.09
C ILE A 73 1.42 -26.16 24.04
N SER A 74 1.17 -26.11 25.35
CA SER A 74 2.23 -26.11 26.36
C SER A 74 3.01 -27.44 26.38
N PRO A 75 4.29 -27.46 26.77
CA PRO A 75 5.10 -28.68 26.83
C PRO A 75 4.55 -29.78 27.75
N ASP A 76 3.78 -29.42 28.78
CA ASP A 76 3.06 -30.36 29.66
C ASP A 76 1.69 -30.81 29.12
N GLY A 77 1.25 -30.27 27.97
CA GLY A 77 0.03 -30.65 27.28
C GLY A 77 -1.28 -30.17 27.92
N LYS A 78 -1.21 -29.24 28.88
CA LYS A 78 -2.40 -28.78 29.63
C LYS A 78 -3.00 -27.49 29.09
N TRP A 79 -2.19 -26.60 28.53
CA TRP A 79 -2.59 -25.26 28.13
C TRP A 79 -2.46 -25.05 26.63
N LEU A 80 -3.29 -24.17 26.11
CA LEU A 80 -3.26 -23.66 24.75
C LEU A 80 -3.16 -22.14 24.82
N ALA A 81 -2.04 -21.58 24.35
CA ALA A 81 -1.91 -20.14 24.11
C ALA A 81 -2.21 -19.85 22.64
N PHE A 82 -2.79 -18.70 22.36
CA PHE A 82 -3.12 -18.26 21.01
C PHE A 82 -3.30 -16.75 20.95
N SER A 83 -3.33 -16.20 19.74
CA SER A 83 -3.59 -14.79 19.51
C SER A 83 -5.01 -14.58 19.00
N SER A 84 -5.75 -13.61 19.53
CA SER A 84 -7.09 -13.27 19.05
C SER A 84 -7.25 -11.77 18.83
N ASN A 85 -7.89 -11.37 17.73
CA ASN A 85 -8.12 -9.96 17.39
C ASN A 85 -9.49 -9.41 17.79
N GLN A 86 -10.13 -10.02 18.79
CA GLN A 86 -11.46 -9.65 19.29
C GLN A 86 -11.63 -8.14 19.54
N PHE A 87 -10.58 -7.48 20.04
CA PHE A 87 -10.57 -6.06 20.41
C PHE A 87 -9.85 -5.14 19.40
N GLY A 88 -9.63 -5.62 18.17
CA GLY A 88 -9.13 -4.85 17.04
C GLY A 88 -7.71 -5.21 16.62
N ASN A 89 -6.84 -5.49 17.57
CA ASN A 89 -5.49 -6.03 17.41
C ASN A 89 -5.40 -7.44 18.02
N PHE A 90 -4.41 -8.23 17.61
CA PHE A 90 -4.13 -9.50 18.28
C PHE A 90 -3.62 -9.25 19.71
N ASP A 91 -4.23 -9.88 20.70
CA ASP A 91 -3.70 -10.01 22.06
C ASP A 91 -3.42 -11.50 22.36
N VAL A 92 -2.62 -11.79 23.40
CA VAL A 92 -2.33 -13.15 23.87
C VAL A 92 -3.46 -13.66 24.75
N TYR A 93 -3.97 -14.85 24.46
CA TYR A 93 -4.96 -15.57 25.25
C TYR A 93 -4.46 -16.95 25.65
N VAL A 94 -5.03 -17.49 26.73
CA VAL A 94 -4.77 -18.86 27.19
C VAL A 94 -6.07 -19.58 27.60
N MET A 95 -6.11 -20.89 27.36
CA MET A 95 -7.20 -21.78 27.81
C MET A 95 -6.69 -23.21 28.09
N PRO A 96 -7.43 -24.05 28.83
CA PRO A 96 -7.13 -25.48 28.93
C PRO A 96 -7.26 -26.19 27.57
N LEU A 97 -6.34 -27.10 27.24
CA LEU A 97 -6.33 -27.83 25.96
C LEU A 97 -7.58 -28.72 25.76
N GLU A 98 -8.17 -29.20 26.86
CA GLU A 98 -9.41 -29.99 26.83
C GLU A 98 -10.68 -29.15 26.71
N GLY A 99 -10.55 -27.82 26.65
CA GLY A 99 -11.67 -26.88 26.67
C GLY A 99 -11.93 -26.30 28.05
N GLY A 100 -12.55 -25.12 28.10
CA GLY A 100 -12.82 -24.39 29.33
C GLY A 100 -12.77 -22.88 29.11
N ASP A 101 -12.63 -22.13 30.20
CA ASP A 101 -12.60 -20.67 30.16
C ASP A 101 -11.36 -20.15 29.44
N ILE A 102 -11.57 -19.15 28.59
CA ILE A 102 -10.54 -18.41 27.87
C ILE A 102 -10.18 -17.17 28.69
N ARG A 103 -8.88 -16.90 28.84
CA ARG A 103 -8.39 -15.71 29.54
C ARG A 103 -7.42 -14.92 28.68
N GLN A 104 -7.67 -13.62 28.57
CA GLN A 104 -6.75 -12.65 27.97
C GLN A 104 -5.58 -12.38 28.92
N LEU A 105 -4.36 -12.31 28.38
CA LEU A 105 -3.13 -12.07 29.14
C LEU A 105 -2.49 -10.71 28.83
N THR A 106 -2.70 -10.15 27.64
CA THR A 106 -2.12 -8.85 27.23
C THR A 106 -3.20 -7.88 26.76
N PHE A 107 -2.97 -6.59 26.95
CA PHE A 107 -3.97 -5.55 26.73
C PHE A 107 -3.39 -4.28 26.09
N HIS A 108 -2.75 -4.41 24.92
CA HIS A 108 -2.14 -3.27 24.20
C HIS A 108 -2.68 -3.23 22.77
N ASP A 109 -2.90 -2.05 22.18
CA ASP A 109 -3.41 -1.89 20.81
C ASP A 109 -2.43 -2.31 19.67
N ALA A 110 -1.32 -2.96 20.02
CA ALA A 110 -0.35 -3.52 19.08
C ALA A 110 -0.69 -5.00 18.86
N ALA A 111 -0.35 -5.55 17.70
CA ALA A 111 -0.54 -6.98 17.46
C ALA A 111 0.49 -7.79 18.27
N ASP A 112 0.00 -8.60 19.21
CA ASP A 112 0.73 -9.57 20.01
C ASP A 112 0.50 -10.99 19.42
N GLU A 113 1.50 -11.49 18.72
CA GLU A 113 1.46 -12.79 18.04
C GLU A 113 2.23 -13.85 18.82
N VAL A 114 1.54 -14.91 19.27
CA VAL A 114 2.15 -15.98 20.07
C VAL A 114 3.21 -16.74 19.26
N ASP A 115 4.42 -16.83 19.82
CA ASP A 115 5.56 -17.53 19.22
C ASP A 115 5.68 -18.96 19.78
N SER A 116 5.89 -19.10 21.10
CA SER A 116 6.15 -20.38 21.77
C SER A 116 5.90 -20.36 23.29
N TRP A 117 6.20 -21.48 23.95
CA TRP A 117 6.22 -21.63 25.41
C TRP A 117 7.65 -21.88 25.93
N SER A 118 7.87 -21.60 27.21
CA SER A 118 9.00 -22.14 27.98
C SER A 118 8.77 -23.61 28.33
N TRP A 119 9.86 -24.36 28.55
CA TRP A 119 9.81 -25.81 28.83
C TRP A 119 9.15 -26.17 30.17
N ASP A 120 9.04 -25.23 31.10
CA ASP A 120 8.33 -25.37 32.37
C ASP A 120 6.82 -25.08 32.28
N SER A 121 6.31 -24.76 31.08
CA SER A 121 4.92 -24.36 30.82
C SER A 121 4.47 -23.09 31.57
N GLN A 122 5.39 -22.24 32.05
CA GLN A 122 5.06 -21.04 32.83
C GLN A 122 5.08 -19.74 32.02
N THR A 123 5.87 -19.68 30.95
CA THR A 123 6.11 -18.46 30.18
C THR A 123 5.68 -18.63 28.74
N ILE A 124 5.00 -17.63 28.20
CA ILE A 124 4.61 -17.54 26.79
C ILE A 124 5.48 -16.46 26.14
N TYR A 125 6.10 -16.81 25.02
CA TYR A 125 6.86 -15.90 24.16
C TYR A 125 5.94 -15.39 23.04
N PHE A 126 6.02 -14.10 22.73
CA PHE A 126 5.23 -13.49 21.66
C PHE A 126 5.95 -12.31 21.02
N THR A 127 5.59 -12.00 19.77
CA THR A 127 6.10 -10.87 19.00
C THR A 127 5.10 -9.71 19.06
N SER A 128 5.58 -8.48 19.31
CA SER A 128 4.73 -7.29 19.46
C SER A 128 5.34 -6.02 18.89
N GLY A 129 4.50 -5.19 18.25
CA GLY A 129 4.82 -3.87 17.68
C GLY A 129 4.73 -2.69 18.65
N ARG A 130 4.62 -2.94 19.96
CA ARG A 130 4.35 -1.90 20.97
C ARG A 130 5.50 -0.90 21.21
N TYR A 131 6.76 -1.32 21.06
CA TYR A 131 7.94 -0.47 21.34
C TYR A 131 8.64 0.05 20.09
N ASN A 132 8.74 -0.79 19.06
CA ASN A 132 9.42 -0.53 17.79
C ASN A 132 8.59 -1.17 16.66
N ARG A 133 9.18 -1.45 15.48
CA ARG A 133 8.45 -2.08 14.36
C ARG A 133 7.83 -3.42 14.79
N PHE A 134 8.61 -4.26 15.45
CA PHE A 134 8.20 -5.45 16.21
C PHE A 134 9.41 -5.96 17.00
N THR A 135 9.18 -6.58 18.15
CA THR A 135 10.21 -7.26 18.95
C THR A 135 9.57 -8.29 19.87
N SER A 136 10.38 -9.13 20.53
CA SER A 136 9.89 -10.21 21.37
C SER A 136 9.64 -9.81 22.83
N TYR A 137 8.58 -10.37 23.38
CA TYR A 137 8.09 -10.21 24.74
C TYR A 137 7.79 -11.56 25.37
N THR A 138 7.65 -11.54 26.69
CA THR A 138 7.13 -12.66 27.47
C THR A 138 6.00 -12.25 28.39
N VAL A 139 5.09 -13.17 28.67
CA VAL A 139 4.06 -13.05 29.71
C VAL A 139 3.94 -14.37 30.46
N ASN A 140 3.64 -14.33 31.75
CA ASN A 140 3.43 -15.55 32.53
C ASN A 140 2.04 -16.14 32.23
N VAL A 141 1.93 -17.47 32.24
CA VAL A 141 0.67 -18.19 32.02
C VAL A 141 -0.44 -17.74 32.97
N HIS A 142 -0.10 -17.26 34.17
CA HIS A 142 -1.04 -16.76 35.19
C HIS A 142 -1.35 -15.26 35.06
N GLY A 143 -0.72 -14.51 34.16
CA GLY A 143 -0.95 -13.06 33.98
C GLY A 143 0.27 -12.21 34.34
N GLY A 144 0.03 -10.96 34.74
CA GLY A 144 1.05 -9.95 34.98
C GLY A 144 1.46 -9.17 33.72
N THR A 145 2.28 -8.14 33.92
CA THR A 145 2.71 -7.25 32.82
C THR A 145 3.72 -7.91 31.90
N ALA A 146 3.51 -7.77 30.59
CA ALA A 146 4.42 -8.30 29.59
C ALA A 146 5.83 -7.69 29.68
N LYS A 147 6.86 -8.51 29.49
CA LYS A 147 8.27 -8.12 29.60
C LYS A 147 8.97 -8.19 28.25
N ARG A 148 9.59 -7.10 27.83
CA ARG A 148 10.42 -7.05 26.63
C ARG A 148 11.74 -7.80 26.85
N LEU A 149 12.14 -8.62 25.88
CA LEU A 149 13.37 -9.43 26.00
C LEU A 149 14.65 -8.67 25.62
N PHE A 150 14.58 -7.83 24.57
CA PHE A 150 15.76 -7.17 24.00
C PHE A 150 15.60 -5.64 23.98
N PRO A 151 16.55 -4.87 24.53
CA PRO A 151 16.34 -3.44 24.81
C PRO A 151 16.58 -2.51 23.60
N HIS A 152 17.37 -2.91 22.61
CA HIS A 152 17.75 -2.04 21.49
C HIS A 152 16.57 -1.77 20.54
N TYR A 153 16.39 -0.50 20.12
CA TYR A 153 15.24 -0.08 19.30
C TYR A 153 15.14 -0.82 17.96
N PHE A 154 16.27 -1.13 17.32
CA PHE A 154 16.32 -1.88 16.05
C PHE A 154 16.52 -3.40 16.20
N ASN A 155 16.34 -3.96 17.40
CA ASN A 155 16.24 -5.41 17.54
C ASN A 155 14.83 -5.88 17.16
N THR A 156 14.67 -6.24 15.89
CA THR A 156 13.47 -6.82 15.27
C THR A 156 13.36 -8.32 15.49
N ILE A 157 13.64 -8.77 16.71
CA ILE A 157 13.65 -10.19 17.09
C ILE A 157 12.22 -10.71 17.19
N HIS A 158 11.96 -11.88 16.63
CA HIS A 158 10.63 -12.47 16.55
C HIS A 158 10.73 -14.00 16.37
N GLY A 159 9.60 -14.70 16.53
CA GLY A 159 9.57 -16.15 16.38
C GLY A 159 10.42 -16.86 17.42
N VAL A 160 10.45 -16.34 18.65
CA VAL A 160 11.32 -16.87 19.71
C VAL A 160 10.89 -18.27 20.10
N VAL A 161 11.84 -19.20 20.19
CA VAL A 161 11.63 -20.55 20.71
C VAL A 161 12.73 -20.88 21.73
N GLU A 162 12.33 -21.31 22.93
CA GLU A 162 13.27 -21.75 23.95
C GLU A 162 13.73 -23.19 23.70
N ALA A 163 15.04 -23.41 23.62
CA ALA A 163 15.64 -24.74 23.62
C ALA A 163 15.69 -25.32 25.05
N PRO A 164 15.69 -26.65 25.23
CA PRO A 164 15.79 -27.27 26.58
C PRO A 164 17.02 -26.85 27.40
N SER A 165 18.05 -26.29 26.74
CA SER A 165 19.23 -25.71 27.38
C SER A 165 18.99 -24.35 28.05
N GLY A 166 17.86 -23.68 27.78
CA GLY A 166 17.58 -22.30 28.18
C GLY A 166 18.06 -21.23 27.20
N GLU A 167 18.52 -21.65 26.01
CA GLU A 167 18.86 -20.79 24.88
C GLU A 167 17.59 -20.36 24.12
N LEU A 168 17.52 -19.10 23.70
CA LEU A 168 16.42 -18.58 22.89
C LEU A 168 16.83 -18.55 21.41
N LEU A 169 16.19 -19.37 20.58
CA LEU A 169 16.31 -19.36 19.12
C LEU A 169 15.38 -18.28 18.54
N PHE A 170 15.81 -17.58 17.49
CA PHE A 170 15.01 -16.52 16.87
C PHE A 170 15.45 -16.19 15.44
N ASN A 171 14.59 -15.47 14.73
CA ASN A 171 14.94 -14.68 13.54
C ASN A 171 14.92 -13.18 13.88
N ASN A 172 15.55 -12.35 13.05
CA ASN A 172 15.66 -10.90 13.31
C ASN A 172 15.43 -10.00 12.08
N THR A 173 15.03 -10.53 10.93
CA THR A 173 14.73 -9.74 9.72
C THR A 173 13.25 -9.84 9.35
N TRP A 174 12.66 -8.81 8.73
CA TRP A 174 11.25 -8.92 8.31
C TRP A 174 11.04 -9.86 7.11
N GLU A 175 12.11 -10.36 6.48
CA GLU A 175 12.04 -11.40 5.44
C GLU A 175 11.52 -12.76 5.96
N SER A 176 11.61 -13.02 7.27
CA SER A 176 11.01 -14.17 7.95
C SER A 176 9.66 -13.89 8.62
N TYR A 177 9.23 -12.62 8.62
CA TYR A 177 7.98 -12.17 9.24
C TYR A 177 7.01 -11.65 8.17
N SER A 178 6.92 -10.32 8.00
CA SER A 178 5.96 -9.69 7.09
C SER A 178 6.26 -9.91 5.60
N ALA A 179 7.46 -10.34 5.23
CA ALA A 179 7.87 -10.62 3.84
C ALA A 179 8.20 -12.11 3.61
N ALA A 180 7.72 -13.01 4.47
CA ALA A 180 7.91 -14.46 4.31
C ALA A 180 7.34 -14.99 2.97
N ASN A 181 6.30 -14.35 2.42
CA ASN A 181 5.71 -14.70 1.13
C ASN A 181 6.58 -14.28 -0.08
N ARG A 182 7.50 -13.30 0.05
CA ARG A 182 8.48 -12.97 -1.01
C ARG A 182 9.49 -14.11 -1.10
N LYS A 183 9.29 -15.04 -2.02
CA LYS A 183 10.16 -16.22 -2.15
C LYS A 183 11.47 -15.87 -2.83
N ARG A 184 12.51 -16.68 -2.62
CA ARG A 184 13.79 -16.62 -3.38
C ARG A 184 14.57 -15.31 -3.24
N TYR A 185 14.29 -14.51 -2.22
CA TYR A 185 15.11 -13.35 -1.89
C TYR A 185 16.55 -13.78 -1.57
N LYS A 186 17.51 -13.01 -2.09
CA LYS A 186 18.96 -13.19 -1.94
C LYS A 186 19.56 -11.80 -1.73
N GLY A 187 20.15 -11.56 -0.57
CA GLY A 187 20.72 -10.26 -0.21
C GLY A 187 21.02 -10.20 1.28
N ALA A 188 21.71 -9.14 1.71
CA ALA A 188 22.26 -9.02 3.07
C ALA A 188 21.22 -9.01 4.21
N TYR A 189 19.93 -8.90 3.91
CA TYR A 189 18.85 -8.93 4.91
C TYR A 189 18.10 -10.26 5.00
N ASN A 190 18.72 -11.33 4.53
CA ASN A 190 18.15 -12.66 4.60
C ASN A 190 18.04 -13.13 6.06
N PRO A 191 17.01 -13.92 6.41
CA PRO A 191 16.86 -14.44 7.76
C PRO A 191 17.76 -15.66 7.99
N ASP A 192 18.36 -15.71 9.17
CA ASP A 192 19.12 -16.84 9.69
C ASP A 192 18.54 -17.35 11.01
N ILE A 193 18.82 -18.61 11.33
CA ILE A 193 18.54 -19.19 12.64
C ILE A 193 19.63 -18.75 13.62
N LEU A 194 19.28 -17.83 14.51
CA LEU A 194 20.15 -17.26 15.52
C LEU A 194 19.73 -17.70 16.92
N SER A 195 20.62 -17.56 17.88
CA SER A 195 20.27 -17.74 19.28
C SER A 195 21.06 -16.92 20.26
N TYR A 196 20.45 -16.71 21.42
CA TYR A 196 21.06 -16.04 22.56
C TYR A 196 20.63 -16.69 23.87
N HIS A 197 21.58 -16.97 24.75
CA HIS A 197 21.31 -17.52 26.07
C HIS A 197 21.29 -16.39 27.12
N PRO A 198 20.14 -16.08 27.74
CA PRO A 198 20.01 -14.90 28.60
C PRO A 198 20.93 -14.88 29.84
N SER A 199 21.20 -16.04 30.45
CA SER A 199 22.02 -16.12 31.66
C SER A 199 23.53 -16.21 31.38
N THR A 200 23.96 -16.94 30.36
CA THR A 200 25.38 -17.08 30.01
C THR A 200 25.87 -16.02 29.03
N ARG A 201 24.95 -15.28 28.40
CA ARG A 201 25.20 -14.30 27.32
C ARG A 201 25.84 -14.92 26.07
N ALA A 202 25.78 -16.25 25.91
CA ALA A 202 26.30 -16.92 24.72
C ALA A 202 25.40 -16.62 23.51
N PHE A 203 26.00 -16.22 22.39
CA PHE A 203 25.35 -16.02 21.10
C PHE A 203 25.83 -17.07 20.10
N LYS A 204 24.92 -17.55 19.24
CA LYS A 204 25.26 -18.49 18.17
C LYS A 204 24.44 -18.23 16.92
N GLN A 205 25.10 -18.30 15.78
CA GLN A 205 24.50 -18.33 14.45
C GLN A 205 24.54 -19.77 13.93
N TYR A 206 23.38 -20.38 13.68
CA TYR A 206 23.27 -21.77 13.21
C TYR A 206 23.30 -21.90 11.69
N THR A 207 22.94 -20.83 10.98
CA THR A 207 22.88 -20.78 9.52
C THR A 207 23.52 -19.49 9.02
N ASP A 208 24.06 -19.54 7.80
CA ASP A 208 24.71 -18.43 7.09
C ASP A 208 24.37 -18.46 5.59
N TYR A 209 23.24 -19.10 5.25
CA TYR A 209 22.83 -19.27 3.87
C TYR A 209 22.36 -17.94 3.30
N GLU A 210 22.92 -17.50 2.16
CA GLU A 210 22.45 -16.33 1.40
C GLU A 210 21.05 -16.64 0.82
N GLY A 211 20.03 -16.58 1.65
CA GLY A 211 18.71 -17.13 1.42
C GLY A 211 17.94 -17.26 2.72
N LYS A 212 16.77 -17.88 2.70
CA LYS A 212 15.88 -17.76 3.84
C LYS A 212 15.88 -19.00 4.69
N ASP A 213 16.34 -18.87 5.94
CA ASP A 213 16.23 -19.88 6.99
C ASP A 213 15.44 -19.33 8.20
N PHE A 214 14.25 -19.87 8.46
CA PHE A 214 13.35 -19.29 9.45
C PHE A 214 12.26 -20.24 9.96
N TRP A 215 11.46 -19.75 10.91
CA TRP A 215 10.42 -20.52 11.62
C TRP A 215 11.00 -21.75 12.33
N ALA A 216 11.99 -21.52 13.19
CA ALA A 216 12.54 -22.59 14.02
C ALA A 216 11.48 -23.18 14.97
N THR A 217 11.60 -24.47 15.25
CA THR A 217 10.86 -25.19 16.29
C THR A 217 11.79 -26.27 16.86
N VAL A 218 11.66 -26.61 18.13
CA VAL A 218 12.63 -27.46 18.85
C VAL A 218 11.94 -28.54 19.69
N ASP A 219 12.48 -29.75 19.69
CA ASP A 219 11.98 -30.84 20.53
C ASP A 219 12.65 -30.88 21.92
N LYS A 220 12.21 -31.79 22.80
CA LYS A 220 12.76 -31.91 24.17
C LYS A 220 14.21 -32.41 24.20
N GLN A 221 14.73 -32.93 23.10
CA GLN A 221 16.13 -33.33 22.96
C GLN A 221 17.01 -32.19 22.43
N GLY A 222 16.42 -31.07 22.03
CA GLY A 222 17.13 -29.93 21.46
C GLY A 222 17.36 -30.03 19.95
N ASN A 223 16.68 -30.95 19.24
CA ASN A 223 16.75 -31.00 17.78
C ASN A 223 15.95 -29.84 17.19
N ILE A 224 16.60 -29.04 16.33
CA ILE A 224 16.01 -27.88 15.68
C ILE A 224 15.46 -28.29 14.31
N TYR A 225 14.23 -27.87 14.03
CA TYR A 225 13.57 -28.00 12.73
C TYR A 225 13.18 -26.61 12.24
N PHE A 226 13.30 -26.35 10.94
CA PHE A 226 13.03 -25.03 10.36
C PHE A 226 12.72 -25.13 8.87
N ALA A 227 12.27 -24.02 8.28
CA ALA A 227 12.03 -23.90 6.85
C ALA A 227 13.24 -23.26 6.14
N SER A 228 13.61 -23.80 4.97
CA SER A 228 14.66 -23.23 4.13
C SER A 228 14.37 -23.40 2.63
N ASP A 229 14.71 -22.39 1.82
CA ASP A 229 14.63 -22.46 0.35
C ASP A 229 15.89 -23.01 -0.34
N GLU A 230 16.89 -23.46 0.41
CA GLU A 230 18.22 -23.82 -0.11
C GLU A 230 18.22 -24.94 -1.17
N ALA A 231 17.32 -25.92 -1.06
CA ALA A 231 17.35 -27.12 -1.90
C ALA A 231 16.89 -26.86 -3.34
N ASN A 232 15.92 -25.97 -3.53
CA ASN A 232 15.22 -25.80 -4.81
C ASN A 232 14.45 -24.47 -4.95
N GLY A 233 14.69 -23.47 -4.11
CA GLY A 233 14.02 -22.17 -4.17
C GLY A 233 12.57 -22.17 -3.65
N GLU A 234 12.12 -23.28 -3.05
CA GLU A 234 10.86 -23.39 -2.31
C GLU A 234 11.15 -23.81 -0.88
N TYR A 235 10.42 -23.22 0.09
CA TYR A 235 10.62 -23.56 1.49
C TYR A 235 10.33 -25.03 1.74
N ASN A 236 11.33 -25.74 2.25
CA ASN A 236 11.25 -27.15 2.62
C ASN A 236 11.65 -27.31 4.08
N LEU A 237 11.34 -28.47 4.67
CA LEU A 237 11.67 -28.78 6.07
C LEU A 237 13.13 -29.19 6.17
N TYR A 238 13.85 -28.62 7.14
CA TYR A 238 15.26 -28.90 7.44
C TYR A 238 15.46 -29.23 8.91
N THR A 239 16.58 -29.89 9.20
CA THR A 239 17.12 -30.09 10.54
C THR A 239 18.65 -30.14 10.50
N PHE A 240 19.31 -30.32 11.64
CA PHE A 240 20.75 -30.58 11.73
C PHE A 240 21.02 -32.04 12.09
N ILE A 241 21.70 -32.78 11.22
CA ILE A 241 22.17 -34.15 11.49
C ILE A 241 23.68 -34.11 11.67
N ASN A 242 24.19 -34.49 12.84
CA ASN A 242 25.61 -34.37 13.19
C ASN A 242 26.18 -32.94 12.97
N GLY A 243 25.37 -31.92 13.26
CA GLY A 243 25.72 -30.51 13.05
C GLY A 243 25.64 -30.03 11.60
N GLN A 244 25.28 -30.89 10.65
CA GLN A 244 25.13 -30.53 9.23
C GLN A 244 23.67 -30.23 8.89
N LYS A 245 23.43 -29.07 8.28
CA LYS A 245 22.12 -28.69 7.75
C LYS A 245 21.66 -29.71 6.71
N THR A 246 20.49 -30.30 6.93
CA THR A 246 19.96 -31.42 6.13
C THR A 246 18.50 -31.19 5.75
N ALA A 247 18.21 -31.20 4.45
CA ALA A 247 16.85 -31.17 3.93
C ALA A 247 16.11 -32.48 4.25
N LEU A 248 14.96 -32.39 4.92
CA LEU A 248 14.06 -33.51 5.22
C LEU A 248 12.99 -33.70 4.14
N THR A 249 12.66 -32.64 3.39
CA THR A 249 11.70 -32.66 2.28
C THR A 249 12.25 -31.95 1.04
N ARG A 250 11.66 -32.23 -0.13
CA ARG A 250 11.99 -31.59 -1.42
C ARG A 250 10.75 -31.39 -2.28
N PHE A 251 9.76 -30.69 -1.75
CA PHE A 251 8.53 -30.33 -2.46
C PHE A 251 8.81 -29.24 -3.49
N ASN A 252 8.02 -29.23 -4.56
CA ASN A 252 8.00 -28.17 -5.58
C ASN A 252 7.10 -26.99 -5.18
N THR A 253 6.58 -26.98 -3.95
CA THR A 253 5.75 -25.94 -3.37
C THR A 253 6.19 -25.71 -1.92
N SER A 254 6.26 -24.45 -1.51
CA SER A 254 6.73 -24.04 -0.20
C SER A 254 5.86 -24.54 0.94
N ILE A 255 6.49 -25.06 2.01
CA ILE A 255 5.86 -25.27 3.30
C ILE A 255 5.74 -23.95 4.08
N LYS A 256 4.89 -23.93 5.12
CA LYS A 256 4.86 -22.85 6.11
C LYS A 256 4.74 -23.34 7.55
N ARG A 257 5.31 -22.57 8.47
CA ARG A 257 5.13 -22.67 9.93
C ARG A 257 5.28 -24.11 10.48
N PRO A 258 6.46 -24.74 10.36
CA PRO A 258 6.69 -26.05 10.96
C PRO A 258 6.54 -26.01 12.50
N SER A 259 6.00 -27.07 13.08
CA SER A 259 5.82 -27.25 14.52
C SER A 259 6.15 -28.70 14.89
N VAL A 260 7.18 -28.91 15.70
CA VAL A 260 7.59 -30.24 16.16
C VAL A 260 6.88 -30.62 17.45
N ALA A 261 6.51 -31.90 17.59
CA ALA A 261 6.04 -32.44 18.86
C ALA A 261 7.18 -32.51 19.88
N ALA A 262 6.89 -32.32 21.17
CA ALA A 262 7.93 -32.36 22.20
C ALA A 262 8.72 -33.67 22.23
N ASN A 263 8.12 -34.80 21.85
CA ASN A 263 8.80 -36.09 21.75
C ASN A 263 9.75 -36.24 20.52
N GLY A 264 9.74 -35.30 19.58
CA GLY A 264 10.59 -35.30 18.38
C GLY A 264 10.13 -36.29 17.28
N GLU A 265 9.00 -36.97 17.44
CA GLU A 265 8.58 -38.03 16.51
C GLU A 265 7.92 -37.47 15.24
N LYS A 266 7.25 -36.32 15.36
CA LYS A 266 6.45 -35.72 14.27
C LYS A 266 6.66 -34.21 14.16
N VAL A 267 6.65 -33.71 12.92
CA VAL A 267 6.62 -32.28 12.60
C VAL A 267 5.38 -31.98 11.74
N ALA A 268 4.53 -31.06 12.18
CA ALA A 268 3.41 -30.56 11.40
C ALA A 268 3.79 -29.29 10.63
N PHE A 269 3.28 -29.11 9.42
CA PHE A 269 3.46 -27.86 8.64
C PHE A 269 2.31 -27.66 7.65
N GLU A 270 2.18 -26.44 7.15
CA GLU A 270 1.27 -26.08 6.07
C GLU A 270 1.95 -26.33 4.71
N ARG A 271 1.21 -26.78 3.70
CA ARG A 271 1.62 -26.73 2.28
C ARG A 271 0.36 -26.69 1.43
N ASP A 272 0.33 -25.83 0.41
CA ASP A 272 -0.82 -25.72 -0.51
C ASP A 272 -2.16 -25.57 0.25
N TYR A 273 -2.12 -24.74 1.30
CA TYR A 273 -3.21 -24.41 2.24
C TYR A 273 -3.78 -25.61 3.02
N GLN A 274 -3.04 -26.70 3.11
CA GLN A 274 -3.41 -27.92 3.84
C GLN A 274 -2.35 -28.25 4.89
N LEU A 275 -2.71 -29.08 5.86
CA LEU A 275 -1.77 -29.54 6.88
C LEU A 275 -1.14 -30.87 6.48
N TYR A 276 0.13 -31.03 6.81
CA TYR A 276 0.92 -32.24 6.60
C TYR A 276 1.69 -32.60 7.86
N ILE A 277 1.92 -33.90 8.07
CA ILE A 277 2.70 -34.46 9.17
C ILE A 277 3.91 -35.19 8.58
N TYR A 278 5.11 -34.80 9.01
CA TYR A 278 6.35 -35.50 8.74
C TYR A 278 6.69 -36.42 9.92
N ASP A 279 6.77 -37.71 9.65
CA ASP A 279 7.28 -38.73 10.57
C ASP A 279 8.81 -38.76 10.49
N VAL A 280 9.48 -38.42 11.60
CA VAL A 280 10.93 -38.20 11.63
C VAL A 280 11.71 -39.51 11.44
N ALA A 281 11.29 -40.58 12.11
CA ALA A 281 11.97 -41.87 12.07
C ALA A 281 11.83 -42.55 10.69
N GLY A 282 10.61 -42.58 10.15
CA GLY A 282 10.26 -43.18 8.87
C GLY A 282 10.54 -42.29 7.67
N LYS A 283 10.86 -41.00 7.88
CA LYS A 283 11.18 -40.00 6.85
C LYS A 283 10.07 -39.85 5.80
N LYS A 284 8.82 -39.87 6.26
CA LYS A 284 7.63 -39.83 5.39
C LYS A 284 6.74 -38.67 5.75
N THR A 285 6.17 -38.03 4.72
CA THR A 285 5.13 -37.03 4.89
C THR A 285 3.77 -37.64 4.58
N VAL A 286 2.81 -37.42 5.46
CA VAL A 286 1.41 -37.84 5.29
C VAL A 286 0.52 -36.61 5.39
N GLN A 287 -0.51 -36.55 4.56
CA GLN A 287 -1.59 -35.59 4.72
C GLN A 287 -2.69 -36.23 5.57
N PRO A 288 -2.95 -35.74 6.81
CA PRO A 288 -4.07 -36.24 7.59
C PRO A 288 -5.40 -35.94 6.89
N ALA A 289 -6.27 -36.94 6.81
CA ALA A 289 -7.61 -36.80 6.26
C ALA A 289 -8.53 -36.14 7.31
N ILE A 290 -8.51 -34.81 7.39
CA ILE A 290 -9.29 -34.04 8.35
C ILE A 290 -10.69 -33.74 7.80
N SER A 291 -11.72 -34.13 8.54
CA SER A 291 -13.12 -33.80 8.26
C SER A 291 -13.56 -32.62 9.12
N LEU A 292 -14.10 -31.57 8.48
CA LEU A 292 -14.55 -30.33 9.10
C LEU A 292 -15.98 -30.02 8.68
N ASN A 293 -16.77 -29.43 9.59
CA ASN A 293 -18.06 -28.84 9.25
C ASN A 293 -17.84 -27.39 8.82
N ARG A 294 -18.09 -27.09 7.54
CA ARG A 294 -17.87 -25.76 6.97
C ARG A 294 -19.14 -24.93 6.98
N ASN A 295 -19.02 -23.63 7.26
CA ASN A 295 -20.10 -22.67 7.03
C ASN A 295 -19.79 -21.83 5.79
N LEU A 296 -20.28 -22.25 4.62
CA LEU A 296 -20.05 -21.56 3.35
C LEU A 296 -20.99 -20.37 3.18
N VAL A 297 -20.46 -19.17 3.41
CA VAL A 297 -21.23 -17.91 3.40
C VAL A 297 -20.90 -16.99 2.23
N LEU A 298 -19.72 -17.11 1.59
CA LEU A 298 -19.32 -16.18 0.51
C LEU A 298 -20.25 -16.19 -0.71
N GLY A 299 -20.76 -17.37 -1.08
CA GLY A 299 -21.69 -17.53 -2.21
C GLY A 299 -23.12 -17.05 -1.92
N LYS A 300 -23.42 -16.63 -0.68
CA LYS A 300 -24.72 -16.08 -0.32
C LYS A 300 -24.85 -14.66 -0.86
N GLN A 301 -26.06 -14.30 -1.27
CA GLN A 301 -26.36 -12.93 -1.68
C GLN A 301 -26.28 -12.01 -0.47
N GLN A 302 -25.50 -10.94 -0.60
CA GLN A 302 -25.39 -9.85 0.35
C GLN A 302 -25.96 -8.59 -0.28
N GLU A 303 -26.62 -7.79 0.55
CA GLU A 303 -27.19 -6.52 0.14
C GLU A 303 -26.13 -5.42 0.22
N PHE A 304 -26.01 -4.65 -0.86
CA PHE A 304 -25.18 -3.46 -0.96
C PHE A 304 -26.07 -2.27 -1.35
N ASP A 305 -25.60 -1.06 -1.08
CA ASP A 305 -26.33 0.17 -1.40
C ASP A 305 -25.54 1.01 -2.40
N ALA A 306 -26.22 1.49 -3.44
CA ALA A 306 -25.65 2.45 -4.38
C ALA A 306 -25.59 3.88 -3.81
N LYS A 307 -26.37 4.15 -2.77
CA LYS A 307 -26.39 5.44 -2.09
C LYS A 307 -24.99 5.79 -1.59
N ASP A 308 -24.52 6.98 -1.98
CA ASP A 308 -23.22 7.54 -1.60
C ASP A 308 -22.01 6.65 -1.95
N ASN A 309 -22.18 5.70 -2.89
CA ASN A 309 -21.17 4.72 -3.32
C ASN A 309 -20.99 4.66 -4.86
N ILE A 310 -21.39 5.72 -5.57
CA ILE A 310 -21.26 5.81 -7.03
C ILE A 310 -19.81 6.15 -7.41
N SER A 311 -19.20 5.34 -8.27
CA SER A 311 -17.81 5.53 -8.74
C SER A 311 -17.70 6.24 -10.09
N TYR A 312 -18.72 6.15 -10.94
CA TYR A 312 -18.76 6.79 -12.25
C TYR A 312 -20.20 7.04 -12.70
N PHE A 313 -20.43 8.03 -13.54
CA PHE A 313 -21.74 8.25 -14.17
C PHE A 313 -21.64 8.99 -15.52
N ASP A 314 -22.72 8.93 -16.29
CA ASP A 314 -22.92 9.75 -17.49
C ASP A 314 -24.42 10.09 -17.65
N VAL A 315 -24.70 11.17 -18.36
CA VAL A 315 -26.07 11.68 -18.59
C VAL A 315 -26.42 11.49 -20.06
N SER A 316 -27.65 11.04 -20.35
CA SER A 316 -28.09 10.87 -21.73
C SER A 316 -28.09 12.19 -22.50
N PRO A 317 -27.80 12.19 -23.81
CA PRO A 317 -27.76 13.43 -24.62
C PRO A 317 -29.01 14.31 -24.50
N ASP A 318 -30.20 13.71 -24.34
CA ASP A 318 -31.47 14.42 -24.13
C ASP A 318 -31.65 15.02 -22.73
N GLY A 319 -30.68 14.83 -21.82
CA GLY A 319 -30.70 15.36 -20.45
C GLY A 319 -31.77 14.75 -19.54
N LYS A 320 -32.30 13.56 -19.88
CA LYS A 320 -33.44 12.95 -19.16
C LYS A 320 -33.09 11.70 -18.34
N LYS A 321 -31.93 11.08 -18.55
CA LYS A 321 -31.55 9.81 -17.92
C LYS A 321 -30.12 9.85 -17.41
N LEU A 322 -29.88 9.07 -16.36
CA LEU A 322 -28.56 8.81 -15.80
C LEU A 322 -28.18 7.36 -16.08
N ALA A 323 -26.91 7.12 -16.37
CA ALA A 323 -26.29 5.81 -16.21
C ALA A 323 -25.17 5.96 -15.19
N PHE A 324 -25.06 5.04 -14.24
CA PHE A 324 -24.06 5.14 -13.18
C PHE A 324 -23.54 3.77 -12.75
N ILE A 325 -22.35 3.77 -12.17
CA ILE A 325 -21.65 2.59 -11.68
C ILE A 325 -21.52 2.67 -10.17
N SER A 326 -21.86 1.59 -9.49
CA SER A 326 -21.65 1.42 -8.04
C SER A 326 -21.15 0.01 -7.78
N ARG A 327 -20.03 -0.12 -7.07
CA ARG A 327 -19.37 -1.42 -6.80
C ARG A 327 -19.24 -2.32 -8.04
N GLY A 328 -18.84 -1.72 -9.17
CA GLY A 328 -18.67 -2.41 -10.45
C GLY A 328 -19.96 -2.78 -11.19
N GLU A 329 -21.14 -2.54 -10.60
CA GLU A 329 -22.44 -2.81 -11.22
C GLU A 329 -22.94 -1.59 -11.99
N LEU A 330 -23.64 -1.83 -13.10
CA LEU A 330 -24.18 -0.78 -13.96
C LEU A 330 -25.68 -0.55 -13.68
N PHE A 331 -26.09 0.70 -13.58
CA PHE A 331 -27.46 1.13 -13.32
C PHE A 331 -27.91 2.20 -14.30
N VAL A 332 -29.21 2.27 -14.56
CA VAL A 332 -29.88 3.33 -15.32
C VAL A 332 -30.99 3.94 -14.49
N SER A 333 -31.15 5.26 -14.56
CA SER A 333 -32.24 5.98 -13.91
C SER A 333 -32.77 7.14 -14.74
N ASP A 334 -33.89 7.74 -14.32
CA ASP A 334 -34.26 9.07 -14.75
C ASP A 334 -33.31 10.13 -14.16
N ILE A 335 -33.39 11.35 -14.66
CA ILE A 335 -32.46 12.43 -14.29
C ILE A 335 -32.53 12.84 -12.80
N ASP A 336 -33.64 12.55 -12.12
CA ASP A 336 -33.81 12.83 -10.70
C ASP A 336 -33.40 11.66 -9.79
N GLY A 337 -32.98 10.52 -10.37
CA GLY A 337 -32.56 9.34 -9.61
C GLY A 337 -33.69 8.58 -8.91
N LYS A 338 -34.95 8.76 -9.34
CA LYS A 338 -36.14 8.21 -8.66
C LYS A 338 -36.52 6.82 -9.16
N PHE A 339 -36.31 6.55 -10.45
CA PHE A 339 -36.67 5.31 -11.12
C PHE A 339 -35.40 4.60 -11.54
N ILE A 340 -34.84 3.76 -10.66
CA ILE A 340 -33.56 3.11 -10.87
C ILE A 340 -33.77 1.65 -11.31
N ARG A 341 -32.95 1.20 -12.25
CA ARG A 341 -32.86 -0.20 -12.65
C ARG A 341 -31.39 -0.63 -12.69
N GLN A 342 -31.09 -1.74 -12.02
CA GLN A 342 -29.83 -2.47 -12.21
C GLN A 342 -29.84 -3.17 -13.58
N MET A 343 -28.75 -3.04 -14.33
CA MET A 343 -28.58 -3.67 -15.63
C MET A 343 -28.14 -5.13 -15.49
N PRO A 344 -28.43 -6.01 -16.46
CA PRO A 344 -27.91 -7.37 -16.45
C PRO A 344 -26.38 -7.40 -16.28
N SER A 345 -25.89 -8.20 -15.33
CA SER A 345 -24.48 -8.29 -14.95
C SER A 345 -23.99 -9.74 -14.92
N SER A 346 -22.73 -9.95 -15.29
CA SER A 346 -22.01 -11.22 -15.17
C SER A 346 -21.32 -11.39 -13.81
N GLY A 347 -21.27 -10.34 -12.97
CA GLY A 347 -20.49 -10.27 -11.74
C GLY A 347 -19.12 -9.61 -11.91
N GLU A 348 -18.71 -9.33 -13.15
CA GLU A 348 -17.49 -8.60 -13.51
C GLU A 348 -17.59 -7.10 -13.19
N ARG A 349 -16.45 -6.40 -13.10
CA ARG A 349 -16.38 -5.00 -12.68
C ARG A 349 -16.46 -4.04 -13.86
N ALA A 350 -17.50 -3.21 -13.93
CA ALA A 350 -17.54 -2.03 -14.78
C ALA A 350 -16.85 -0.84 -14.13
N MET A 351 -16.19 0.03 -14.92
CA MET A 351 -15.50 1.22 -14.39
C MET A 351 -15.94 2.53 -15.05
N GLU A 352 -16.34 2.49 -16.31
CA GLU A 352 -16.78 3.65 -17.09
C GLU A 352 -18.05 3.33 -17.86
N VAL A 353 -18.92 4.33 -18.03
CA VAL A 353 -20.11 4.24 -18.88
C VAL A 353 -20.34 5.55 -19.65
N LYS A 354 -20.80 5.45 -20.89
CA LYS A 354 -21.19 6.57 -21.75
C LYS A 354 -22.47 6.27 -22.54
N TRP A 355 -23.32 7.27 -22.68
CA TRP A 355 -24.51 7.18 -23.54
C TRP A 355 -24.17 7.40 -25.01
N LEU A 356 -24.69 6.55 -25.90
CA LEU A 356 -24.63 6.83 -27.34
C LEU A 356 -25.66 7.91 -27.75
N ALA A 357 -25.52 8.41 -28.98
CA ALA A 357 -26.34 9.50 -29.52
C ALA A 357 -27.86 9.19 -29.57
N ASP A 358 -28.22 7.91 -29.57
CA ASP A 358 -29.61 7.44 -29.67
C ASP A 358 -30.41 7.55 -28.36
N ASN A 359 -29.77 7.92 -27.24
CA ASN A 359 -30.33 7.95 -25.89
C ASN A 359 -30.86 6.58 -25.39
N LYS A 360 -30.46 5.49 -26.04
CA LYS A 360 -30.97 4.13 -25.80
C LYS A 360 -29.86 3.11 -25.60
N THR A 361 -28.65 3.39 -26.06
CA THR A 361 -27.52 2.46 -25.97
C THR A 361 -26.44 3.01 -25.05
N LEU A 362 -25.89 2.14 -24.20
CA LEU A 362 -24.74 2.43 -23.35
C LEU A 362 -23.50 1.76 -23.94
N LEU A 363 -22.39 2.49 -23.99
CA LEU A 363 -21.04 1.96 -24.10
C LEU A 363 -20.44 1.95 -22.69
N PHE A 364 -19.84 0.86 -22.25
CA PHE A 364 -19.20 0.76 -20.95
C PHE A 364 -17.97 -0.15 -21.03
N ASN A 365 -16.99 0.03 -20.15
CA ASN A 365 -15.95 -0.98 -19.98
C ASN A 365 -16.30 -1.91 -18.82
N GLN A 366 -15.84 -3.15 -18.91
CA GLN A 366 -16.00 -4.16 -17.88
C GLN A 366 -14.81 -5.12 -17.92
N THR A 367 -14.42 -5.68 -16.76
CA THR A 367 -13.40 -6.72 -16.72
C THR A 367 -13.86 -7.97 -17.48
N ALA A 368 -12.96 -8.51 -18.29
CA ALA A 368 -13.10 -9.77 -19.00
C ALA A 368 -11.74 -10.46 -18.95
N GLU A 369 -11.68 -11.64 -18.33
CA GLU A 369 -10.41 -12.33 -18.01
C GLU A 369 -9.42 -11.49 -17.20
N GLY A 370 -9.93 -10.51 -16.43
CA GLY A 370 -9.14 -9.57 -15.63
C GLY A 370 -8.84 -8.24 -16.31
N TYR A 371 -9.03 -8.10 -17.62
CA TYR A 371 -8.74 -6.88 -18.38
C TYR A 371 -10.00 -6.08 -18.71
N LEU A 372 -9.93 -4.76 -18.65
CA LEU A 372 -11.03 -3.88 -19.07
C LEU A 372 -11.21 -3.94 -20.59
N ASN A 373 -12.40 -4.34 -21.03
CA ASN A 373 -12.81 -4.37 -22.42
C ASN A 373 -14.10 -3.59 -22.64
N TRP A 374 -14.34 -3.11 -23.86
CA TRP A 374 -15.54 -2.35 -24.21
C TRP A 374 -16.72 -3.25 -24.49
N PHE A 375 -17.89 -2.87 -23.97
CA PHE A 375 -19.17 -3.54 -24.14
C PHE A 375 -20.26 -2.53 -24.51
N THR A 376 -21.31 -3.02 -25.16
CA THR A 376 -22.55 -2.25 -25.36
C THR A 376 -23.76 -2.98 -24.81
N ILE A 377 -24.74 -2.23 -24.29
CA ILE A 377 -26.02 -2.77 -23.84
C ILE A 377 -27.14 -1.76 -24.08
N ALA A 378 -28.36 -2.24 -24.36
CA ALA A 378 -29.54 -1.38 -24.41
C ALA A 378 -29.90 -0.89 -22.99
N ALA A 379 -30.06 0.42 -22.82
CA ALA A 379 -30.32 1.08 -21.54
C ALA A 379 -31.70 0.75 -20.94
N ASP A 380 -32.62 0.17 -21.73
CA ASP A 380 -33.89 -0.35 -21.22
C ASP A 380 -33.73 -1.75 -20.58
N GLY A 381 -32.50 -2.26 -20.48
CA GLY A 381 -32.13 -3.53 -19.86
C GLY A 381 -32.63 -4.76 -20.60
N LYS A 382 -33.06 -4.62 -21.85
CA LYS A 382 -33.40 -5.76 -22.71
C LYS A 382 -32.18 -6.28 -23.46
N GLY A 383 -32.05 -7.60 -23.55
CA GLY A 383 -30.91 -8.25 -24.18
C GLY A 383 -29.71 -8.43 -23.25
N ALA A 384 -28.61 -8.92 -23.82
CA ALA A 384 -27.35 -9.14 -23.13
C ALA A 384 -26.32 -8.10 -23.56
N ALA A 385 -25.30 -7.88 -22.72
CA ALA A 385 -24.15 -7.08 -23.08
C ALA A 385 -23.42 -7.71 -24.29
N LYS A 386 -23.04 -6.88 -25.25
CA LYS A 386 -22.24 -7.26 -26.42
C LYS A 386 -20.81 -6.76 -26.23
N GLN A 387 -19.87 -7.68 -26.09
CA GLN A 387 -18.44 -7.37 -26.06
C GLN A 387 -17.97 -6.86 -27.43
N LEU A 388 -17.20 -5.78 -27.43
CA LEU A 388 -16.66 -5.11 -28.63
C LEU A 388 -15.16 -5.35 -28.80
N THR A 389 -14.43 -5.49 -27.69
CA THR A 389 -12.99 -5.74 -27.69
C THR A 389 -12.66 -6.97 -26.85
N THR A 390 -11.59 -7.67 -27.17
CA THR A 390 -11.09 -8.87 -26.47
C THR A 390 -9.59 -8.74 -26.21
N ASP A 391 -9.14 -7.53 -25.90
CA ASP A 391 -7.73 -7.25 -25.66
C ASP A 391 -7.30 -7.82 -24.30
N LEU A 392 -6.04 -8.26 -24.23
CA LEU A 392 -5.37 -8.71 -23.00
C LEU A 392 -4.58 -7.55 -22.37
N PHE A 393 -5.20 -6.37 -22.37
CA PHE A 393 -4.72 -5.14 -21.74
C PHE A 393 -5.89 -4.19 -21.54
N ASN A 394 -5.74 -3.21 -20.66
CA ASN A 394 -6.86 -2.40 -20.19
C ASN A 394 -7.28 -1.31 -21.19
N ASN A 395 -8.56 -1.33 -21.58
CA ASN A 395 -9.22 -0.30 -22.38
C ASN A 395 -9.98 0.70 -21.49
N ARG A 396 -9.61 1.99 -21.56
CA ARG A 396 -10.04 3.00 -20.57
C ARG A 396 -10.08 4.43 -21.14
N ASP A 397 -10.63 5.34 -20.36
CA ASP A 397 -10.62 6.79 -20.55
C ASP A 397 -11.25 7.26 -21.86
N VAL A 398 -12.44 6.75 -22.18
CA VAL A 398 -13.11 7.08 -23.46
C VAL A 398 -13.70 8.49 -23.47
N THR A 399 -13.46 9.23 -24.55
CA THR A 399 -14.03 10.55 -24.86
C THR A 399 -14.71 10.52 -26.22
N PHE A 400 -15.89 11.13 -26.36
CA PHE A 400 -16.58 11.24 -27.64
C PHE A 400 -16.34 12.59 -28.30
N ASN A 401 -16.36 12.63 -29.64
CA ASN A 401 -16.41 13.89 -30.36
C ASN A 401 -17.80 14.54 -30.25
N ASN A 402 -17.91 15.82 -30.63
CA ASN A 402 -19.10 16.64 -30.42
C ASN A 402 -20.39 16.07 -31.01
N ASP A 403 -20.32 15.42 -32.18
CA ASP A 403 -21.47 14.80 -32.84
C ASP A 403 -21.73 13.35 -32.40
N ARG A 404 -20.93 12.82 -31.47
CA ARG A 404 -20.98 11.44 -30.95
C ARG A 404 -20.96 10.38 -32.05
N THR A 405 -20.17 10.59 -33.10
CA THR A 405 -19.93 9.58 -34.15
C THR A 405 -18.66 8.77 -33.91
N LYS A 406 -17.71 9.30 -33.12
CA LYS A 406 -16.43 8.65 -32.79
C LYS A 406 -16.12 8.77 -31.31
N GLY A 407 -15.50 7.73 -30.76
CA GLY A 407 -14.83 7.74 -29.46
C GLY A 407 -13.32 7.66 -29.62
N VAL A 408 -12.56 8.26 -28.70
CA VAL A 408 -11.11 8.08 -28.54
C VAL A 408 -10.85 7.57 -27.14
N TYR A 409 -9.93 6.61 -27.00
CA TYR A 409 -9.63 6.00 -25.71
C TYR A 409 -8.20 5.44 -25.68
N LEU A 410 -7.72 5.08 -24.48
CA LEU A 410 -6.40 4.48 -24.28
C LEU A 410 -6.51 2.96 -24.12
N SER A 411 -5.57 2.25 -24.72
CA SER A 411 -5.54 0.79 -24.72
C SER A 411 -4.14 0.32 -24.36
N GLY A 412 -4.03 -0.47 -23.29
CA GLY A 412 -2.75 -0.92 -22.77
C GLY A 412 -1.84 0.22 -22.31
N ARG A 413 -0.54 -0.03 -22.41
CA ARG A 413 0.52 0.92 -22.04
C ARG A 413 1.01 1.79 -23.20
N ASP A 414 0.53 1.53 -24.41
CA ASP A 414 1.16 2.07 -25.62
C ASP A 414 0.22 2.52 -26.74
N GLU A 415 -1.11 2.41 -26.62
CA GLU A 415 -2.01 2.71 -27.74
C GLU A 415 -3.05 3.80 -27.45
N VAL A 416 -3.21 4.71 -28.43
CA VAL A 416 -4.40 5.57 -28.56
C VAL A 416 -5.27 5.01 -29.68
N ARG A 417 -6.54 4.74 -29.38
CA ARG A 417 -7.49 4.09 -30.30
C ARG A 417 -8.71 4.95 -30.57
N ILE A 418 -9.29 4.78 -31.75
CA ILE A 418 -10.57 5.35 -32.18
C ILE A 418 -11.61 4.24 -32.28
N LEU A 419 -12.78 4.48 -31.68
CA LEU A 419 -13.97 3.66 -31.81
C LEU A 419 -14.99 4.37 -32.71
N ASP A 420 -15.34 3.79 -33.85
CA ASP A 420 -16.48 4.25 -34.63
C ASP A 420 -17.78 3.88 -33.91
N LEU A 421 -18.59 4.87 -33.51
CA LEU A 421 -19.75 4.62 -32.64
C LEU A 421 -20.97 4.09 -33.40
N LYS A 422 -20.91 4.00 -34.74
CA LYS A 422 -21.97 3.41 -35.57
C LYS A 422 -21.67 1.94 -35.88
N SER A 423 -20.46 1.65 -36.36
CA SER A 423 -20.01 0.30 -36.68
C SER A 423 -19.49 -0.48 -35.46
N LEU A 424 -19.15 0.24 -34.38
CA LEU A 424 -18.52 -0.27 -33.16
C LEU A 424 -17.15 -0.91 -33.40
N GLN A 425 -16.46 -0.51 -34.48
CA GLN A 425 -15.11 -0.96 -34.78
C GLN A 425 -14.06 -0.07 -34.11
N SER A 426 -13.08 -0.72 -33.48
CA SER A 426 -11.94 -0.07 -32.82
C SER A 426 -10.70 -0.14 -33.71
N THR A 427 -9.95 0.97 -33.81
CA THR A 427 -8.70 1.06 -34.60
C THR A 427 -7.63 1.85 -33.85
N THR A 428 -6.40 1.34 -33.81
CA THR A 428 -5.23 2.06 -33.28
C THR A 428 -4.80 3.17 -34.24
N VAL A 429 -4.67 4.39 -33.72
CA VAL A 429 -4.24 5.57 -34.49
C VAL A 429 -2.85 6.07 -34.10
N VAL A 430 -2.42 5.83 -32.86
CA VAL A 430 -1.08 6.14 -32.37
C VAL A 430 -0.57 4.98 -31.52
N LYS A 431 0.71 4.64 -31.71
CA LYS A 431 1.50 3.83 -30.78
C LYS A 431 2.63 4.69 -30.20
N ASP A 432 2.67 4.87 -28.90
CA ASP A 432 3.67 5.69 -28.19
C ASP A 432 3.77 5.26 -26.72
N GLU A 433 4.65 5.86 -25.93
CA GLU A 433 4.77 5.57 -24.50
C GLU A 433 3.66 6.28 -23.70
N ILE A 434 2.54 5.60 -23.44
CA ILE A 434 1.37 6.18 -22.75
C ILE A 434 1.31 5.82 -21.26
N TRP A 435 1.87 4.66 -20.89
CA TRP A 435 1.71 3.97 -19.61
C TRP A 435 0.27 3.53 -19.32
N ALA A 436 0.08 2.36 -18.69
CA ALA A 436 -1.26 1.79 -18.44
C ALA A 436 -2.01 2.47 -17.27
N PHE A 437 -1.36 3.41 -16.58
CA PHE A 437 -1.92 4.23 -15.50
C PHE A 437 -1.17 5.56 -15.41
N GLN A 438 -1.66 6.49 -14.59
CA GLN A 438 -1.11 7.85 -14.45
C GLN A 438 -1.01 8.63 -15.78
N ASN A 439 -1.86 8.33 -16.76
CA ASN A 439 -1.94 9.03 -18.05
C ASN A 439 -2.99 10.14 -18.02
N SER A 440 -2.95 11.01 -19.04
CA SER A 440 -4.02 11.97 -19.29
C SER A 440 -5.04 11.41 -20.27
N LYS A 441 -6.32 11.67 -20.01
CA LYS A 441 -7.44 11.26 -20.86
C LYS A 441 -7.35 11.89 -22.26
N PRO A 442 -7.43 11.10 -23.35
CA PRO A 442 -7.39 11.65 -24.70
C PRO A 442 -8.72 12.35 -25.05
N SER A 443 -8.69 13.30 -25.97
CA SER A 443 -9.89 14.03 -26.39
C SER A 443 -9.84 14.46 -27.87
N PHE A 444 -11.00 14.72 -28.46
CA PHE A 444 -11.06 15.31 -29.80
C PHE A 444 -11.01 16.83 -29.74
N SER A 445 -10.46 17.44 -30.79
CA SER A 445 -10.66 18.86 -31.04
C SER A 445 -12.13 19.20 -31.27
N PRO A 446 -12.56 20.47 -31.06
CA PRO A 446 -13.95 20.88 -31.26
C PRO A 446 -14.53 20.63 -32.66
N ASP A 447 -13.69 20.65 -33.70
CA ASP A 447 -14.05 20.32 -35.08
C ASP A 447 -14.00 18.80 -35.39
N GLY A 448 -13.44 18.00 -34.48
CA GLY A 448 -13.28 16.56 -34.61
C GLY A 448 -12.17 16.10 -35.55
N GLU A 449 -11.28 16.98 -36.01
CA GLU A 449 -10.19 16.63 -36.94
C GLU A 449 -8.90 16.16 -36.24
N TYR A 450 -8.69 16.55 -34.98
CA TYR A 450 -7.51 16.22 -34.19
C TYR A 450 -7.86 15.40 -32.94
N VAL A 451 -6.92 14.56 -32.52
CA VAL A 451 -6.91 13.88 -31.23
C VAL A 451 -5.79 14.47 -30.37
N LEU A 452 -6.13 14.95 -29.18
CA LEU A 452 -5.20 15.41 -28.16
C LEU A 452 -4.93 14.29 -27.17
N PHE A 453 -3.66 14.06 -26.85
CA PHE A 453 -3.21 13.04 -25.90
C PHE A 453 -1.87 13.44 -25.29
N THR A 454 -1.43 12.68 -24.28
CA THR A 454 -0.08 12.81 -23.71
C THR A 454 0.73 11.54 -23.94
N ALA A 455 2.03 11.68 -24.11
CA ALA A 455 2.99 10.57 -24.08
C ALA A 455 4.21 10.95 -23.22
N TYR A 456 4.90 9.96 -22.70
CA TYR A 456 6.03 10.15 -21.79
C TYR A 456 7.33 10.35 -22.54
N ARG A 457 8.13 11.32 -22.10
CA ARG A 457 9.51 11.56 -22.52
C ARG A 457 10.33 11.82 -21.26
N ASN A 458 11.33 10.98 -20.99
CA ASN A 458 12.15 11.08 -19.77
C ASN A 458 11.31 11.15 -18.49
N PHE A 459 10.29 10.28 -18.36
CA PHE A 459 9.34 10.25 -17.22
C PHE A 459 8.42 11.48 -17.08
N GLU A 460 8.44 12.41 -18.04
CA GLU A 460 7.58 13.59 -18.04
C GLU A 460 6.55 13.53 -19.17
N GLN A 461 5.34 14.03 -18.92
CA GLN A 461 4.28 14.08 -19.92
C GLN A 461 4.47 15.24 -20.89
N ASP A 462 4.48 14.92 -22.18
CA ASP A 462 4.37 15.89 -23.26
C ASP A 462 2.96 15.88 -23.86
N ILE A 463 2.52 17.04 -24.37
CA ILE A 463 1.22 17.20 -25.03
C ILE A 463 1.39 17.00 -26.54
N PHE A 464 0.58 16.10 -27.11
CA PHE A 464 0.57 15.79 -28.53
C PHE A 464 -0.80 16.00 -29.16
N VAL A 465 -0.80 16.30 -30.46
CA VAL A 465 -1.99 16.24 -31.31
C VAL A 465 -1.77 15.32 -32.50
N TYR A 466 -2.78 14.52 -32.84
CA TYR A 466 -2.81 13.66 -34.01
C TYR A 466 -3.92 14.08 -34.97
N HIS A 467 -3.56 14.44 -36.20
CA HIS A 467 -4.52 14.82 -37.23
C HIS A 467 -5.07 13.57 -37.95
N LEU A 468 -6.37 13.29 -37.80
CA LEU A 468 -6.99 12.03 -38.23
C LEU A 468 -6.87 11.76 -39.74
N ALA A 469 -7.11 12.78 -40.57
CA ALA A 469 -7.11 12.60 -42.03
C ALA A 469 -5.69 12.55 -42.63
N ARG A 470 -4.75 13.30 -42.04
CA ARG A 470 -3.35 13.37 -42.50
C ARG A 470 -2.48 12.28 -41.87
N LYS A 471 -2.97 11.64 -40.80
CA LYS A 471 -2.24 10.65 -40.01
C LYS A 471 -0.90 11.16 -39.49
N GLN A 472 -0.89 12.41 -39.01
CA GLN A 472 0.30 13.11 -38.57
C GLN A 472 0.20 13.45 -37.09
N THR A 473 1.23 13.08 -36.33
CA THR A 473 1.40 13.46 -34.92
C THR A 473 2.31 14.68 -34.80
N ILE A 474 1.98 15.61 -33.90
CA ILE A 474 2.77 16.80 -33.58
C ILE A 474 2.97 16.85 -32.06
N ASN A 475 4.21 16.94 -31.58
CA ASN A 475 4.53 17.26 -30.19
C ASN A 475 4.44 18.78 -29.99
N LEU A 476 3.60 19.23 -29.05
CA LEU A 476 3.36 20.66 -28.81
C LEU A 476 4.25 21.25 -27.73
N THR A 477 4.72 20.46 -26.76
CA THR A 477 5.46 20.94 -25.59
C THR A 477 6.95 20.61 -25.68
N ASN A 478 7.29 19.33 -25.84
CA ASN A 478 8.66 18.83 -25.81
C ASN A 478 9.47 19.43 -24.65
N THR A 479 8.91 19.34 -23.44
CA THR A 479 9.45 19.96 -22.22
C THR A 479 9.99 18.89 -21.28
N GLY A 480 11.14 19.13 -20.65
CA GLY A 480 11.70 18.23 -19.60
C GLY A 480 10.94 18.27 -18.27
N VAL A 481 9.66 18.65 -18.29
CA VAL A 481 8.72 18.74 -17.16
C VAL A 481 7.34 18.32 -17.64
N SER A 482 6.52 17.75 -16.75
CA SER A 482 5.20 17.26 -17.12
C SER A 482 4.19 18.38 -17.40
N GLU A 483 3.56 18.25 -18.56
CA GLU A 483 2.47 19.09 -19.06
C GLU A 483 1.20 18.22 -19.16
N ALA A 484 0.47 18.09 -18.05
CA ALA A 484 -0.56 17.06 -17.86
C ALA A 484 -2.00 17.58 -17.98
N SER A 485 -2.95 16.64 -18.10
CA SER A 485 -4.39 16.90 -18.17
C SER A 485 -4.79 17.94 -19.24
N PRO A 486 -4.33 17.79 -20.50
CA PRO A 486 -4.58 18.79 -21.53
C PRO A 486 -6.04 18.74 -22.01
N VAL A 487 -6.66 19.90 -22.20
CA VAL A 487 -8.05 20.06 -22.67
C VAL A 487 -8.15 21.17 -23.70
N TRP A 488 -8.88 20.92 -24.79
CA TRP A 488 -9.17 21.93 -25.81
C TRP A 488 -10.01 23.08 -25.26
N SER A 489 -9.72 24.31 -25.71
CA SER A 489 -10.68 25.39 -25.61
C SER A 489 -11.92 25.10 -26.47
N PRO A 490 -13.13 25.50 -26.06
CA PRO A 490 -14.35 25.25 -26.82
C PRO A 490 -14.38 25.87 -28.23
N ASP A 491 -13.51 26.85 -28.49
CA ASP A 491 -13.33 27.50 -29.80
C ASP A 491 -12.16 26.92 -30.62
N GLY A 492 -11.42 25.94 -30.11
CA GLY A 492 -10.31 25.30 -30.81
C GLY A 492 -9.04 26.15 -30.92
N LYS A 493 -8.98 27.32 -30.27
CA LYS A 493 -7.85 28.25 -30.35
C LYS A 493 -6.74 28.00 -29.33
N SER A 494 -6.98 27.21 -28.29
CA SER A 494 -6.02 27.00 -27.20
C SER A 494 -6.12 25.62 -26.58
N ILE A 495 -5.06 25.22 -25.87
CA ILE A 495 -5.04 24.04 -25.00
C ILE A 495 -4.73 24.50 -23.58
N TYR A 496 -5.50 24.00 -22.61
CA TYR A 496 -5.26 24.23 -21.19
C TYR A 496 -4.70 22.97 -20.54
N PHE A 497 -3.80 23.11 -19.57
CA PHE A 497 -3.11 21.99 -18.93
C PHE A 497 -2.55 22.40 -17.56
N ALA A 498 -2.16 21.41 -16.76
CA ALA A 498 -1.49 21.59 -15.47
C ALA A 498 0.02 21.32 -15.61
N SER A 499 0.85 22.18 -15.04
CA SER A 499 2.31 22.02 -15.07
C SER A 499 3.02 22.76 -13.95
N ASN A 500 4.17 22.21 -13.50
CA ASN A 500 5.22 23.00 -12.87
C ASN A 500 6.31 23.26 -13.92
N ARG A 501 6.21 24.41 -14.59
CA ARG A 501 7.08 24.76 -15.74
C ARG A 501 8.56 24.94 -15.38
N THR A 502 8.94 24.78 -14.11
CA THR A 502 10.32 25.01 -13.63
C THR A 502 10.94 23.79 -12.94
N LYS A 503 10.17 22.72 -12.72
CA LYS A 503 10.65 21.52 -12.02
C LYS A 503 10.04 20.25 -12.62
N PRO A 504 10.86 19.19 -12.82
CA PRO A 504 10.35 17.86 -13.15
C PRO A 504 9.33 17.39 -12.12
N SER A 505 8.39 16.55 -12.56
CA SER A 505 7.41 15.92 -11.68
C SER A 505 7.95 14.62 -11.10
N TYR A 506 8.77 13.89 -11.83
CA TYR A 506 9.40 12.68 -11.31
C TYR A 506 10.61 13.04 -10.43
N PRO A 507 10.83 12.34 -9.30
CA PRO A 507 10.02 11.27 -8.70
C PRO A 507 8.96 11.75 -7.69
N MET A 508 8.90 13.06 -7.40
CA MET A 508 8.09 13.62 -6.29
C MET A 508 6.59 13.79 -6.58
N GLY A 509 6.18 13.57 -7.82
CA GLY A 509 4.91 14.04 -8.37
C GLY A 509 4.94 15.55 -8.67
N MET A 510 3.91 16.01 -9.37
CA MET A 510 3.81 17.41 -9.79
C MET A 510 3.40 18.33 -8.62
N ARG A 511 4.39 18.88 -7.91
CA ARG A 511 4.19 19.86 -6.82
C ARG A 511 4.20 21.29 -7.34
N ASP A 512 3.49 22.19 -6.65
CA ASP A 512 3.40 23.62 -6.99
C ASP A 512 2.96 23.88 -8.44
N ALA A 513 2.22 22.94 -9.03
CA ALA A 513 1.70 23.04 -10.37
C ALA A 513 0.61 24.11 -10.47
N SER A 514 0.53 24.76 -11.63
CA SER A 514 -0.52 25.73 -11.96
C SER A 514 -1.22 25.36 -13.27
N ILE A 515 -2.38 25.96 -13.51
CA ILE A 515 -3.15 25.79 -14.74
C ILE A 515 -2.76 26.88 -15.74
N TYR A 516 -2.32 26.44 -16.92
CA TYR A 516 -1.90 27.30 -18.01
C TYR A 516 -2.79 27.15 -19.24
N ARG A 517 -2.72 28.14 -20.12
CA ARG A 517 -3.33 28.16 -21.46
C ARG A 517 -2.24 28.40 -22.50
N MET A 518 -2.13 27.51 -23.48
CA MET A 518 -1.31 27.65 -24.68
C MET A 518 -2.18 28.04 -25.87
N ALA A 519 -1.97 29.23 -26.44
CA ALA A 519 -2.65 29.64 -27.68
C ALA A 519 -2.00 28.98 -28.91
N LEU A 520 -2.81 28.37 -29.78
CA LEU A 520 -2.34 27.59 -30.93
C LEU A 520 -1.94 28.44 -32.14
N ASP A 521 -2.34 29.71 -32.16
CA ASP A 521 -1.82 30.74 -33.07
C ASP A 521 -1.81 32.11 -32.37
N ASN A 522 -1.30 33.14 -33.04
CA ASN A 522 -1.35 34.54 -32.60
C ASN A 522 -2.73 35.13 -32.90
N PHE A 523 -3.71 34.80 -32.05
CA PHE A 523 -5.03 35.41 -32.08
C PHE A 523 -5.03 36.71 -31.28
N ASP A 524 -5.67 37.76 -31.79
CA ASP A 524 -6.01 38.93 -30.98
C ASP A 524 -7.22 38.63 -30.10
N GLU A 525 -7.37 39.39 -29.02
CA GLU A 525 -8.57 39.37 -28.20
C GLU A 525 -9.73 40.06 -28.94
N PRO A 526 -10.99 39.72 -28.66
CA PRO A 526 -12.13 40.40 -29.27
C PRO A 526 -12.05 41.92 -29.07
N TYR A 527 -12.35 42.72 -30.10
CA TYR A 527 -12.33 44.18 -29.96
C TYR A 527 -13.63 44.70 -29.35
N ARG A 528 -13.53 45.71 -28.47
CA ARG A 528 -14.71 46.41 -27.94
C ARG A 528 -15.51 47.09 -29.06
N MET A 529 -14.82 47.54 -30.12
CA MET A 529 -15.45 48.13 -31.31
C MET A 529 -16.38 47.13 -32.01
N ASP A 530 -15.98 45.86 -32.18
CA ASP A 530 -16.85 44.86 -32.80
C ASP A 530 -18.16 44.66 -32.01
N LYS A 531 -18.09 44.71 -30.67
CA LYS A 531 -19.28 44.66 -29.81
C LYS A 531 -20.15 45.91 -29.94
N PHE A 532 -19.54 47.07 -30.12
CA PHE A 532 -20.24 48.33 -30.35
C PHE A 532 -20.92 48.34 -31.72
N ASP A 533 -20.22 47.95 -32.78
CA ASP A 533 -20.73 47.89 -34.15
C ASP A 533 -21.91 46.91 -34.26
N ALA A 534 -21.84 45.78 -33.55
CA ALA A 534 -22.94 44.81 -33.44
C ALA A 534 -24.24 45.38 -32.83
N LEU A 535 -24.21 46.54 -32.15
CA LEU A 535 -25.42 47.23 -31.66
C LEU A 535 -26.24 47.87 -32.80
N PHE A 536 -25.61 48.12 -33.95
CA PHE A 536 -26.20 48.80 -35.10
C PHE A 536 -26.52 47.84 -36.26
N GLU A 537 -26.23 46.54 -36.10
CA GLU A 537 -26.70 45.51 -37.03
C GLU A 537 -28.24 45.37 -36.93
N GLU A 538 -28.96 45.60 -38.02
CA GLU A 538 -30.41 45.39 -38.06
C GLU A 538 -30.73 43.90 -37.80
N LYS A 539 -31.30 43.60 -36.62
CA LYS A 539 -31.89 42.29 -36.34
C LYS A 539 -33.05 42.08 -37.32
N LYS A 540 -32.84 41.23 -38.33
CA LYS A 540 -33.96 40.69 -39.12
C LYS A 540 -34.90 39.96 -38.16
N GLU A 541 -36.10 40.52 -37.97
CA GLU A 541 -37.22 39.82 -37.33
C GLU A 541 -37.61 38.63 -38.20
N ASP A 542 -37.03 37.46 -37.95
CA ASP A 542 -37.60 36.21 -38.43
C ASP A 542 -38.84 35.88 -37.60
N LYS A 543 -39.98 35.87 -38.29
CA LYS A 543 -41.30 35.54 -37.78
C LYS A 543 -41.29 34.19 -37.06
N LYS A 544 -42.03 34.16 -35.94
CA LYS A 544 -42.50 33.00 -35.17
C LYS A 544 -42.63 31.72 -36.01
N ASP A 545 -41.72 30.78 -35.79
CA ASP A 545 -42.08 29.36 -35.77
C ASP A 545 -41.27 28.64 -34.69
N SER A 546 -41.98 27.97 -33.78
CA SER A 546 -41.42 27.32 -32.61
C SER A 546 -40.85 25.97 -32.98
N THR A 547 -39.58 25.92 -33.39
CA THR A 547 -38.62 24.80 -33.26
C THR A 547 -37.36 25.11 -34.08
N LYS A 548 -36.43 25.95 -33.57
CA LYS A 548 -35.05 26.00 -34.09
C LYS A 548 -34.05 26.20 -32.96
N THR A 549 -33.23 25.17 -32.76
CA THR A 549 -31.92 25.22 -32.12
C THR A 549 -31.12 26.41 -32.66
N ALA A 550 -30.55 27.22 -31.77
CA ALA A 550 -29.67 28.33 -32.12
C ALA A 550 -28.59 27.85 -33.10
N ASP A 551 -28.55 28.45 -34.30
CA ASP A 551 -27.54 28.21 -35.32
C ASP A 551 -26.14 28.50 -34.74
N LYS A 552 -25.41 27.44 -34.37
CA LYS A 552 -23.96 27.53 -34.14
C LYS A 552 -23.32 27.84 -35.50
N LYS A 553 -22.76 29.05 -35.67
CA LYS A 553 -21.80 29.29 -36.76
C LYS A 553 -20.76 28.15 -36.74
N PRO A 554 -20.49 27.48 -37.88
CA PRO A 554 -19.50 26.42 -37.91
C PRO A 554 -18.15 26.97 -37.46
N LEU A 555 -17.45 26.22 -36.60
CA LEU A 555 -16.08 26.52 -36.23
C LEU A 555 -15.22 26.56 -37.50
N GLY A 556 -14.40 27.58 -37.66
CA GLY A 556 -13.38 27.60 -38.71
C GLY A 556 -12.35 26.48 -38.50
N PRO A 557 -11.55 26.13 -39.52
CA PRO A 557 -10.54 25.08 -39.39
C PRO A 557 -9.54 25.44 -38.28
N ILE A 558 -9.20 24.48 -37.42
CA ILE A 558 -8.21 24.70 -36.37
C ILE A 558 -6.82 24.86 -37.00
N VAL A 559 -6.18 25.97 -36.67
CA VAL A 559 -4.80 26.29 -37.07
C VAL A 559 -3.87 26.03 -35.90
N ILE A 560 -2.84 25.20 -36.13
CA ILE A 560 -1.78 24.91 -35.17
C ILE A 560 -0.48 25.45 -35.75
N ASN A 561 -0.12 26.67 -35.34
CA ASN A 561 1.16 27.26 -35.65
C ASN A 561 2.18 26.76 -34.62
N THR A 562 3.17 25.96 -35.03
CA THR A 562 4.17 25.38 -34.12
C THR A 562 5.31 26.34 -33.76
N GLN A 563 5.46 27.45 -34.49
CA GLN A 563 6.54 28.41 -34.24
C GLN A 563 6.25 29.23 -32.98
N GLY A 564 7.15 29.19 -31.98
CA GLY A 564 7.00 29.98 -30.74
C GLY A 564 5.77 29.59 -29.90
N LEU A 565 5.39 28.31 -29.85
CA LEU A 565 4.26 27.83 -29.03
C LEU A 565 4.46 28.12 -27.54
N LEU A 566 5.66 27.87 -27.02
CA LEU A 566 5.97 28.02 -25.59
C LEU A 566 5.89 29.48 -25.10
N ASP A 567 6.13 30.44 -26.00
CA ASP A 567 6.03 31.89 -25.72
C ASP A 567 4.57 32.33 -25.54
N ARG A 568 3.62 31.52 -26.02
CA ARG A 568 2.17 31.77 -25.97
C ARG A 568 1.47 31.10 -24.79
N ILE A 569 2.25 30.60 -23.82
CA ILE A 569 1.72 30.00 -22.60
C ILE A 569 1.45 31.08 -21.55
N THR A 570 0.21 31.14 -21.06
CA THR A 570 -0.27 32.13 -20.09
C THR A 570 -0.85 31.44 -18.85
N LEU A 571 -0.58 32.00 -17.66
CA LEU A 571 -1.13 31.51 -16.39
C LEU A 571 -2.63 31.85 -16.30
N ILE A 572 -3.47 30.89 -15.91
CA ILE A 572 -4.93 31.07 -15.82
C ILE A 572 -5.43 31.06 -14.38
N SER A 573 -4.80 30.26 -13.54
CA SER A 573 -5.15 30.07 -12.13
C SER A 573 -4.29 30.94 -11.20
N PRO A 574 -4.53 30.93 -9.88
CA PRO A 574 -3.62 31.56 -8.93
C PRO A 574 -2.18 31.05 -9.07
N ALA A 575 -1.20 31.90 -8.75
CA ALA A 575 0.22 31.58 -8.93
C ALA A 575 0.84 30.70 -7.81
N PHE A 576 0.03 30.23 -6.86
CA PHE A 576 0.47 29.48 -5.68
C PHE A 576 -0.47 28.31 -5.38
N GLY A 577 0.00 27.40 -4.52
CA GLY A 577 -0.64 26.12 -4.28
C GLY A 577 -0.43 25.14 -5.44
N THR A 578 -0.58 23.86 -5.15
CA THR A 578 -0.55 22.80 -6.15
C THR A 578 -1.92 22.66 -6.78
N GLN A 579 -1.97 22.63 -8.11
CA GLN A 579 -3.19 22.57 -8.89
C GLN A 579 -3.13 21.48 -9.94
N THR A 580 -4.18 20.67 -10.02
CA THR A 580 -4.21 19.47 -10.87
C THR A 580 -5.58 19.26 -11.49
N GLY A 581 -5.59 18.53 -12.61
CA GLY A 581 -6.80 18.25 -13.37
C GLY A 581 -7.37 19.50 -14.06
N THR A 582 -7.94 19.32 -15.23
CA THR A 582 -8.56 20.42 -15.99
C THR A 582 -9.85 19.91 -16.62
N SER A 583 -10.93 20.69 -16.50
CA SER A 583 -12.17 20.47 -17.26
C SER A 583 -12.76 21.82 -17.67
N ILE A 584 -13.27 21.90 -18.91
CA ILE A 584 -13.67 23.19 -19.49
C ILE A 584 -15.08 23.11 -20.05
N PHE A 585 -15.88 24.12 -19.72
CA PHE A 585 -17.24 24.28 -20.22
C PHE A 585 -17.48 25.71 -20.70
N LYS A 586 -18.34 25.89 -21.70
CA LYS A 586 -18.74 27.20 -22.21
C LYS A 586 -20.23 27.41 -22.04
N LYS A 587 -20.62 28.56 -21.49
CA LYS A 587 -22.02 28.99 -21.44
C LYS A 587 -22.13 30.47 -21.81
N GLY A 588 -22.79 30.75 -22.93
CA GLY A 588 -22.78 32.09 -23.52
C GLY A 588 -21.35 32.51 -23.90
N GLU A 589 -20.93 33.68 -23.40
CA GLU A 589 -19.56 34.20 -23.61
C GLU A 589 -18.56 33.76 -22.53
N LYS A 590 -19.04 33.12 -21.46
CA LYS A 590 -18.20 32.67 -20.34
C LYS A 590 -17.59 31.30 -20.61
N THR A 591 -16.31 31.18 -20.34
CA THR A 591 -15.58 29.91 -20.28
C THR A 591 -15.27 29.61 -18.82
N TYR A 592 -15.63 28.41 -18.37
CA TYR A 592 -15.41 27.94 -17.00
C TYR A 592 -14.35 26.85 -17.01
N ILE A 593 -13.26 27.06 -16.28
CA ILE A 593 -12.14 26.12 -16.15
C ILE A 593 -12.14 25.58 -14.72
N PHE A 594 -12.40 24.28 -14.57
CA PHE A 594 -12.42 23.57 -13.30
C PHE A 594 -11.08 22.86 -13.06
N TYR A 595 -10.56 22.99 -11.84
CA TYR A 595 -9.32 22.35 -11.41
C TYR A 595 -9.32 22.15 -9.90
N TYR A 596 -8.58 21.14 -9.44
CA TYR A 596 -8.32 20.94 -8.02
C TYR A 596 -7.22 21.89 -7.57
N SER A 597 -7.33 22.41 -6.35
CA SER A 597 -6.27 23.22 -5.77
C SER A 597 -6.29 23.22 -4.25
N ASN A 598 -5.11 23.43 -3.65
CA ASN A 598 -4.94 23.67 -2.22
C ASN A 598 -4.47 25.11 -1.89
N HIS A 599 -4.58 26.04 -2.83
CA HIS A 599 -4.07 27.41 -2.66
C HIS A 599 -4.72 28.16 -1.47
N GLU A 600 -5.95 27.81 -1.11
CA GLU A 600 -6.64 28.40 0.05
C GLU A 600 -6.46 27.53 1.30
N GLY A 601 -5.61 27.97 2.23
CA GLY A 601 -5.44 27.32 3.54
C GLY A 601 -4.80 25.92 3.49
N GLY A 602 -4.17 25.54 2.37
CA GLY A 602 -3.49 24.25 2.22
C GLY A 602 -4.42 23.04 2.09
N ARG A 603 -5.74 23.24 2.07
CA ARG A 603 -6.73 22.16 1.95
C ARG A 603 -7.20 22.02 0.52
N GLY A 604 -7.21 20.78 0.01
CA GLY A 604 -7.71 20.49 -1.32
C GLY A 604 -9.20 20.83 -1.48
N ALA A 605 -9.54 21.53 -2.55
CA ALA A 605 -10.90 21.84 -2.97
C ALA A 605 -10.99 21.90 -4.50
N LEU A 606 -12.20 21.74 -5.03
CA LEU A 606 -12.46 22.04 -6.44
C LEU A 606 -12.67 23.55 -6.59
N PHE A 607 -11.94 24.16 -7.52
CA PHE A 607 -12.07 25.56 -7.90
C PHE A 607 -12.50 25.69 -9.35
N ARG A 608 -13.00 26.88 -9.69
CA ARG A 608 -13.24 27.29 -11.07
C ARG A 608 -12.64 28.67 -11.33
N THR A 609 -12.03 28.84 -12.50
CA THR A 609 -11.72 30.16 -13.06
C THR A 609 -12.70 30.45 -14.19
N ILE A 610 -13.31 31.63 -14.18
CA ILE A 610 -14.25 32.12 -15.19
C ILE A 610 -13.53 33.14 -16.05
N ILE A 611 -13.49 32.90 -17.35
CA ILE A 611 -12.97 33.82 -18.36
C ILE A 611 -14.15 34.37 -19.15
N GLN A 612 -14.25 35.69 -19.22
CA GLN A 612 -15.24 36.40 -20.03
C GLN A 612 -14.54 37.53 -20.80
N PRO A 613 -14.82 37.71 -22.10
CA PRO A 613 -14.27 38.84 -22.85
C PRO A 613 -14.53 40.17 -22.15
N PHE A 614 -13.51 41.04 -22.15
CA PHE A 614 -13.55 42.39 -21.56
C PHE A 614 -13.68 42.48 -20.03
N GLU A 615 -13.68 41.35 -19.33
CA GLU A 615 -13.69 41.28 -17.86
C GLU A 615 -12.40 40.63 -17.34
N GLU A 616 -12.06 40.88 -16.07
CA GLU A 616 -10.97 40.17 -15.42
C GLU A 616 -11.38 38.73 -15.06
N ASN A 617 -10.41 37.81 -15.10
CA ASN A 617 -10.64 36.43 -14.72
C ASN A 617 -11.10 36.34 -13.25
N LYS A 618 -12.16 35.58 -13.00
CA LYS A 618 -12.70 35.38 -11.64
C LYS A 618 -12.49 33.95 -11.17
N THR A 619 -11.80 33.76 -10.05
CA THR A 619 -11.63 32.44 -9.41
C THR A 619 -12.55 32.28 -8.21
N GLU A 620 -13.25 31.15 -8.15
CA GLU A 620 -14.20 30.82 -7.08
C GLU A 620 -14.03 29.38 -6.61
N LYS A 621 -14.15 29.15 -5.29
CA LYS A 621 -14.24 27.80 -4.71
C LYS A 621 -15.59 27.18 -5.04
N VAL A 622 -15.60 25.93 -5.47
CA VAL A 622 -16.84 25.16 -5.76
C VAL A 622 -17.24 24.34 -4.53
N ILE A 623 -16.35 23.50 -4.02
CA ILE A 623 -16.60 22.62 -2.86
C ILE A 623 -15.29 22.18 -2.19
N ASP A 624 -15.30 22.09 -0.85
CA ASP A 624 -14.18 21.53 -0.08
C ASP A 624 -14.00 20.02 -0.33
N GLY A 625 -12.74 19.58 -0.38
CA GLY A 625 -12.39 18.25 -0.84
C GLY A 625 -12.37 18.21 -2.36
N GLY A 626 -13.53 17.94 -2.99
CA GLY A 626 -13.55 17.68 -4.42
C GLY A 626 -14.86 17.27 -5.03
N ALA A 627 -15.00 17.54 -6.34
CA ALA A 627 -15.95 16.86 -7.21
C ALA A 627 -15.27 16.55 -8.55
N GLY A 628 -15.50 15.35 -9.08
CA GLY A 628 -14.91 14.87 -10.33
C GLY A 628 -15.99 14.47 -11.35
N ASN A 629 -15.56 13.89 -12.47
CA ASN A 629 -16.44 13.44 -13.55
C ASN A 629 -17.54 14.46 -13.90
N LEU A 630 -17.12 15.65 -14.32
CA LEU A 630 -18.02 16.72 -14.69
C LEU A 630 -18.65 16.42 -16.06
N VAL A 631 -19.98 16.44 -16.14
CA VAL A 631 -20.72 16.08 -17.35
C VAL A 631 -21.68 17.20 -17.74
N GLU A 632 -21.66 17.60 -19.01
CA GLU A 632 -22.66 18.47 -19.62
C GLU A 632 -23.59 17.65 -20.52
N ALA A 633 -24.91 17.83 -20.36
CA ALA A 633 -25.92 17.28 -21.24
C ALA A 633 -27.11 18.22 -21.34
N ASP A 634 -27.57 18.53 -22.55
CA ASP A 634 -28.70 19.44 -22.81
C ASP A 634 -28.55 20.80 -22.07
N GLY A 635 -27.33 21.35 -22.04
CA GLY A 635 -27.00 22.62 -21.36
C GLY A 635 -27.08 22.58 -19.83
N LYS A 636 -27.24 21.40 -19.22
CA LYS A 636 -27.22 21.15 -17.77
C LYS A 636 -25.92 20.49 -17.37
N PHE A 637 -25.45 20.78 -16.16
CA PHE A 637 -24.17 20.30 -15.64
C PHE A 637 -24.37 19.39 -14.44
N PHE A 638 -23.51 18.39 -14.34
CA PHE A 638 -23.52 17.41 -13.25
C PHE A 638 -22.09 17.13 -12.80
N ALA A 639 -21.93 16.71 -11.55
CA ALA A 639 -20.65 16.34 -10.95
C ALA A 639 -20.81 15.13 -10.04
N LEU A 640 -19.73 14.36 -9.84
CA LEU A 640 -19.66 13.31 -8.84
C LEU A 640 -18.87 13.80 -7.63
N SER A 641 -19.46 13.76 -6.45
CA SER A 641 -18.80 14.17 -5.20
C SER A 641 -19.10 13.15 -4.11
N ARG A 642 -18.06 12.56 -3.52
CA ARG A 642 -18.14 11.60 -2.39
C ARG A 642 -19.18 10.50 -2.61
N GLY A 643 -19.17 9.88 -3.79
CA GLY A 643 -20.09 8.79 -4.14
C GLY A 643 -21.51 9.24 -4.48
N THR A 644 -21.77 10.55 -4.59
CA THR A 644 -23.09 11.11 -4.88
C THR A 644 -23.07 11.94 -6.16
N ILE A 645 -24.00 11.69 -7.07
CA ILE A 645 -24.24 12.54 -8.25
C ILE A 645 -24.91 13.85 -7.80
N GLN A 646 -24.40 14.97 -8.30
CA GLN A 646 -24.88 16.31 -8.00
C GLN A 646 -25.29 17.00 -9.31
N LYS A 647 -26.46 17.63 -9.33
CA LYS A 647 -26.78 18.67 -10.32
C LYS A 647 -25.96 19.91 -9.98
N TYR A 648 -25.41 20.56 -10.99
CA TYR A 648 -24.56 21.72 -10.80
C TYR A 648 -25.12 22.94 -11.54
N ASN A 649 -25.50 23.96 -10.78
CA ASN A 649 -25.84 25.26 -11.32
C ASN A 649 -24.54 26.05 -11.56
N ILE A 650 -24.10 26.06 -12.82
CA ILE A 650 -22.85 26.70 -13.22
C ILE A 650 -22.87 28.24 -13.07
N ASP A 651 -24.02 28.92 -13.16
CA ASP A 651 -24.04 30.37 -12.98
C ASP A 651 -23.98 30.73 -11.49
N GLY A 652 -24.77 30.02 -10.67
CA GLY A 652 -24.88 30.25 -9.22
C GLY A 652 -23.80 29.58 -8.37
N ASN A 653 -22.89 28.81 -8.97
CA ASN A 653 -21.88 28.01 -8.27
C ASN A 653 -22.47 27.11 -7.16
N LYS A 654 -23.54 26.39 -7.48
CA LYS A 654 -24.31 25.62 -6.47
C LYS A 654 -24.46 24.17 -6.89
N LEU A 655 -24.14 23.26 -5.99
CA LEU A 655 -24.39 21.82 -6.11
C LEU A 655 -25.72 21.46 -5.43
N GLU A 656 -26.48 20.59 -6.07
CA GLU A 656 -27.72 20.03 -5.55
C GLU A 656 -27.68 18.51 -5.71
N LYS A 657 -27.92 17.79 -4.60
CA LYS A 657 -27.83 16.33 -4.55
C LYS A 657 -28.92 15.69 -5.42
N VAL A 658 -28.54 14.67 -6.18
CA VAL A 658 -29.47 13.70 -6.75
C VAL A 658 -29.62 12.56 -5.75
N ASP A 659 -30.81 12.43 -5.14
CA ASP A 659 -31.07 11.42 -4.11
C ASP A 659 -31.25 10.04 -4.74
N ILE A 660 -30.15 9.31 -4.87
CA ILE A 660 -30.12 7.91 -5.30
C ILE A 660 -30.19 7.01 -4.07
N ALA A 661 -31.20 6.15 -4.04
CA ALA A 661 -31.38 5.11 -3.03
C ALA A 661 -31.78 3.81 -3.74
N PHE A 662 -30.82 2.89 -3.88
CA PHE A 662 -31.07 1.59 -4.52
C PHE A 662 -30.19 0.52 -3.90
N LYS A 663 -30.85 -0.48 -3.34
CA LYS A 663 -30.20 -1.67 -2.80
C LYS A 663 -30.12 -2.74 -3.88
N PHE A 664 -28.96 -3.36 -3.99
CA PHE A 664 -28.69 -4.43 -4.95
C PHE A 664 -27.97 -5.58 -4.26
N GLN A 665 -27.94 -6.73 -4.93
CA GLN A 665 -27.36 -7.94 -4.36
C GLN A 665 -26.12 -8.38 -5.15
N ARG A 666 -25.07 -8.75 -4.43
CA ARG A 666 -23.89 -9.45 -4.96
C ARG A 666 -23.49 -10.55 -3.99
N ASN A 667 -22.71 -11.51 -4.45
CA ASN A 667 -22.04 -12.46 -3.56
C ASN A 667 -20.52 -12.24 -3.64
N LEU A 668 -19.84 -12.51 -2.53
CA LEU A 668 -18.43 -12.25 -2.39
C LEU A 668 -17.58 -13.30 -3.12
N GLU A 669 -18.10 -14.51 -3.32
CA GLU A 669 -17.39 -15.56 -4.08
C GLU A 669 -17.05 -15.08 -5.50
N LYS A 670 -18.04 -14.59 -6.26
CA LYS A 670 -17.80 -14.04 -7.60
C LYS A 670 -16.95 -12.78 -7.58
N GLU A 671 -17.13 -11.94 -6.58
CA GLU A 671 -16.36 -10.72 -6.42
C GLU A 671 -14.87 -11.01 -6.18
N PHE A 672 -14.55 -11.97 -5.32
CA PHE A 672 -13.18 -12.41 -5.05
C PHE A 672 -12.54 -13.07 -6.26
N MET A 673 -13.30 -13.86 -7.04
CA MET A 673 -12.82 -14.40 -8.31
C MET A 673 -12.46 -13.28 -9.30
N GLN A 674 -13.34 -12.29 -9.46
CA GLN A 674 -13.10 -11.13 -10.31
C GLN A 674 -11.84 -10.36 -9.87
N MET A 675 -11.71 -10.09 -8.57
CA MET A 675 -10.55 -9.42 -7.97
C MET A 675 -9.24 -10.19 -8.20
N PHE A 676 -9.27 -11.52 -8.15
CA PHE A 676 -8.11 -12.36 -8.44
C PHE A 676 -7.61 -12.16 -9.88
N TYR A 677 -8.51 -12.26 -10.86
CA TYR A 677 -8.14 -12.10 -12.26
C TYR A 677 -7.72 -10.66 -12.58
N GLU A 678 -8.42 -9.65 -12.04
CA GLU A 678 -8.04 -8.24 -12.21
C GLU A 678 -6.67 -7.92 -11.60
N THR A 679 -6.35 -8.49 -10.43
CA THR A 679 -5.02 -8.34 -9.80
C THR A 679 -3.94 -8.99 -10.66
N TRP A 680 -4.16 -10.22 -11.14
CA TRP A 680 -3.20 -10.91 -12.00
C TRP A 680 -2.94 -10.16 -13.31
N ALA A 681 -4.01 -9.72 -13.99
CA ALA A 681 -3.95 -8.98 -15.24
C ALA A 681 -3.27 -7.61 -15.06
N GLY A 682 -3.54 -6.93 -13.95
CA GLY A 682 -2.89 -5.67 -13.61
C GLY A 682 -1.39 -5.78 -13.46
N ILE A 683 -0.89 -6.87 -12.86
CA ILE A 683 0.55 -7.16 -12.78
C ILE A 683 1.10 -7.59 -14.14
N GLU A 684 0.38 -8.42 -14.90
CA GLU A 684 0.82 -8.85 -16.23
C GLU A 684 1.08 -7.66 -17.17
N GLU A 685 0.21 -6.65 -17.16
CA GLU A 685 0.33 -5.48 -18.02
C GLU A 685 1.45 -4.50 -17.58
N ASN A 686 1.74 -4.44 -16.28
CA ASN A 686 2.48 -3.31 -15.67
C ASN A 686 3.76 -3.70 -14.91
N PHE A 687 4.07 -4.98 -14.70
CA PHE A 687 5.29 -5.36 -14.00
C PHE A 687 6.53 -4.89 -14.76
N TYR A 688 7.50 -4.32 -14.04
CA TYR A 688 8.63 -3.63 -14.66
C TYR A 688 9.49 -4.53 -15.57
N ASP A 689 9.69 -5.79 -15.16
CA ASP A 689 10.35 -6.81 -15.97
C ASP A 689 9.31 -7.61 -16.76
N GLY A 690 9.31 -7.45 -18.08
CA GLY A 690 8.42 -8.19 -18.98
C GLY A 690 8.63 -9.72 -18.97
N ASN A 691 9.73 -10.22 -18.39
CA ASN A 691 9.99 -11.64 -18.21
C ASN A 691 9.62 -12.16 -16.80
N PHE A 692 9.08 -11.32 -15.93
CA PHE A 692 8.62 -11.69 -14.58
C PHE A 692 9.70 -12.39 -13.73
N HIS A 693 10.95 -11.94 -13.83
CA HIS A 693 12.12 -12.58 -13.21
C HIS A 693 12.29 -14.06 -13.57
N GLY A 694 11.83 -14.46 -14.77
CA GLY A 694 11.85 -15.83 -15.26
C GLY A 694 10.69 -16.71 -14.73
N VAL A 695 9.72 -16.15 -14.02
CA VAL A 695 8.54 -16.87 -13.53
C VAL A 695 7.52 -17.06 -14.65
N ASP A 696 7.00 -18.28 -14.82
CA ASP A 696 5.85 -18.55 -15.70
C ASP A 696 4.57 -17.95 -15.07
N TRP A 697 4.35 -16.66 -15.29
CA TRP A 697 3.25 -15.92 -14.69
C TRP A 697 1.86 -16.46 -15.08
N THR A 698 1.73 -17.03 -16.28
CA THR A 698 0.49 -17.70 -16.72
C THR A 698 0.28 -19.02 -15.99
N GLY A 699 1.35 -19.80 -15.80
CA GLY A 699 1.34 -21.00 -14.96
C GLY A 699 0.98 -20.69 -13.50
N ILE A 700 1.50 -19.58 -12.95
CA ILE A 700 1.15 -19.11 -11.61
C ILE A 700 -0.35 -18.77 -11.50
N LYS A 701 -0.94 -18.03 -12.46
CA LYS A 701 -2.40 -17.82 -12.51
C LYS A 701 -3.16 -19.12 -12.39
N LYS A 702 -2.82 -20.09 -13.24
CA LYS A 702 -3.51 -21.37 -13.32
C LYS A 702 -3.42 -22.14 -12.00
N ARG A 703 -2.25 -22.16 -11.37
CA ARG A 703 -2.03 -22.82 -10.08
C ARG A 703 -2.88 -22.19 -8.98
N TYR A 704 -2.77 -20.87 -8.78
CA TYR A 704 -3.46 -20.20 -7.68
C TYR A 704 -4.99 -20.14 -7.87
N ALA A 705 -5.47 -20.06 -9.12
CA ALA A 705 -6.89 -20.12 -9.43
C ALA A 705 -7.58 -21.42 -8.97
N THR A 706 -6.83 -22.53 -8.82
CA THR A 706 -7.39 -23.79 -8.31
C THR A 706 -7.90 -23.71 -6.87
N TYR A 707 -7.48 -22.69 -6.11
CA TYR A 707 -7.89 -22.51 -4.71
C TYR A 707 -9.09 -21.57 -4.54
N LEU A 708 -9.49 -20.84 -5.58
CA LEU A 708 -10.62 -19.91 -5.53
C LEU A 708 -11.93 -20.54 -5.03
N PRO A 709 -12.30 -21.78 -5.45
CA PRO A 709 -13.53 -22.42 -4.98
C PRO A 709 -13.54 -22.78 -3.49
N TYR A 710 -12.39 -22.68 -2.81
CA TYR A 710 -12.29 -23.02 -1.40
C TYR A 710 -12.19 -21.83 -0.45
N LEU A 711 -12.06 -20.60 -0.98
CA LEU A 711 -12.10 -19.38 -0.18
C LEU A 711 -13.40 -19.35 0.64
N ASN A 712 -13.30 -18.96 1.90
CA ASN A 712 -14.48 -18.73 2.75
C ASN A 712 -14.45 -17.38 3.49
N SER A 713 -13.30 -16.70 3.48
CA SER A 713 -13.14 -15.40 4.12
C SER A 713 -12.28 -14.45 3.28
N ARG A 714 -12.33 -13.16 3.62
CA ARG A 714 -11.40 -12.17 3.08
C ARG A 714 -9.96 -12.45 3.48
N ALA A 715 -9.73 -13.05 4.64
CA ALA A 715 -8.39 -13.47 5.07
C ALA A 715 -7.79 -14.51 4.12
N ASP A 716 -8.59 -15.47 3.65
CA ASP A 716 -8.16 -16.47 2.67
C ASP A 716 -7.76 -15.80 1.34
N LEU A 717 -8.53 -14.80 0.89
CA LEU A 717 -8.20 -14.02 -0.31
C LEU A 717 -6.87 -13.27 -0.13
N ARG A 718 -6.64 -12.64 1.05
CA ARG A 718 -5.38 -11.96 1.36
C ARG A 718 -4.20 -12.92 1.32
N ILE A 719 -4.33 -14.11 1.90
CA ILE A 719 -3.29 -15.14 1.86
C ILE A 719 -3.01 -15.56 0.41
N LEU A 720 -4.06 -15.90 -0.34
CA LEU A 720 -3.96 -16.39 -1.73
C LEU A 720 -3.25 -15.38 -2.64
N LEU A 721 -3.64 -14.11 -2.60
CA LEU A 721 -3.08 -13.07 -3.47
C LEU A 721 -1.67 -12.66 -3.07
N ASN A 722 -1.36 -12.56 -1.77
CA ASN A 722 0.01 -12.26 -1.35
C ASN A 722 0.98 -13.41 -1.66
N ASP A 723 0.53 -14.66 -1.59
CA ASP A 723 1.35 -15.80 -2.01
C ASP A 723 1.57 -15.81 -3.53
N MET A 724 0.53 -15.54 -4.33
CA MET A 724 0.65 -15.43 -5.79
C MET A 724 1.65 -14.33 -6.21
N LEU A 725 1.52 -13.13 -5.62
CA LEU A 725 2.42 -12.01 -5.90
C LEU A 725 3.85 -12.30 -5.41
N GLY A 726 3.98 -12.99 -4.28
CA GLY A 726 5.27 -13.36 -3.70
C GLY A 726 6.13 -14.30 -4.55
N GLU A 727 5.54 -14.96 -5.54
CA GLU A 727 6.28 -15.79 -6.51
C GLU A 727 7.26 -14.97 -7.37
N LEU A 728 6.98 -13.68 -7.59
CA LEU A 728 7.79 -12.80 -8.44
C LEU A 728 9.11 -12.36 -7.80
N ASN A 729 9.33 -12.62 -6.50
CA ASN A 729 10.51 -12.15 -5.78
C ASN A 729 10.83 -10.66 -6.02
N SER A 730 9.83 -9.80 -5.84
CA SER A 730 9.97 -8.39 -6.18
C SER A 730 9.57 -7.51 -4.99
N SER A 731 10.30 -6.41 -4.87
CA SER A 731 10.02 -5.34 -3.95
C SER A 731 8.67 -4.67 -4.25
N HIS A 732 8.10 -4.05 -3.22
CA HIS A 732 6.86 -3.29 -3.34
C HIS A 732 5.69 -4.07 -3.95
N LEU A 733 5.62 -5.38 -3.74
CA LEU A 733 4.45 -6.20 -4.03
C LEU A 733 3.65 -6.50 -2.77
N GLY A 734 2.34 -6.50 -2.90
CA GLY A 734 1.44 -6.85 -1.81
C GLY A 734 -0.02 -6.56 -2.15
N PHE A 735 -0.91 -7.26 -1.46
CA PHE A 735 -2.36 -7.11 -1.55
C PHE A 735 -2.94 -6.85 -0.15
N SER A 736 -3.81 -5.85 -0.05
CA SER A 736 -4.53 -5.52 1.18
C SER A 736 -6.02 -5.39 0.91
N SER A 737 -6.81 -5.80 1.90
CA SER A 737 -8.27 -5.87 1.78
C SER A 737 -8.90 -5.69 3.17
N GLY A 738 -10.09 -5.11 3.22
CA GLY A 738 -10.91 -4.98 4.42
C GLY A 738 -12.39 -4.87 4.03
N GLY A 739 -13.29 -5.22 4.95
CA GLY A 739 -14.71 -5.19 4.68
C GLY A 739 -15.57 -5.45 5.92
N PRO A 740 -16.86 -5.08 5.89
CA PRO A 740 -17.78 -5.24 7.02
C PRO A 740 -18.08 -6.70 7.36
N GLU A 741 -17.79 -7.65 6.47
CA GLU A 741 -17.93 -9.09 6.71
C GLU A 741 -16.76 -9.70 7.51
N GLU A 742 -15.69 -8.96 7.79
CA GLU A 742 -14.68 -9.43 8.75
C GLU A 742 -15.31 -9.57 10.15
N ARG A 743 -14.93 -10.63 10.88
CA ARG A 743 -15.55 -11.00 12.16
C ARG A 743 -15.18 -10.10 13.34
N LYS A 744 -14.99 -8.79 13.19
CA LYS A 744 -14.50 -7.91 14.28
C LYS A 744 -15.61 -7.01 14.84
N ASN A 745 -15.79 -7.04 16.17
CA ASN A 745 -16.87 -6.30 16.84
C ASN A 745 -16.37 -5.13 17.72
N LEU A 746 -15.10 -5.13 18.11
CA LEU A 746 -14.55 -4.15 19.05
C LEU A 746 -13.23 -3.60 18.53
N THR A 747 -12.90 -2.38 18.94
CA THR A 747 -11.63 -1.73 18.64
C THR A 747 -11.21 -0.92 19.85
N TYR A 748 -10.01 -1.18 20.35
CA TYR A 748 -9.43 -0.53 21.52
C TYR A 748 -8.17 0.22 21.12
N SER A 749 -7.78 1.19 21.94
CA SER A 749 -6.59 2.02 21.78
C SER A 749 -5.90 2.15 23.13
N THR A 750 -4.57 2.05 23.12
CA THR A 750 -3.75 2.23 24.32
C THR A 750 -3.48 3.71 24.51
N ASN A 751 -3.78 4.21 25.71
CA ASN A 751 -3.63 5.62 26.06
C ASN A 751 -2.21 5.87 26.56
N GLU A 752 -1.27 5.95 25.63
CA GLU A 752 0.14 6.14 25.96
C GLU A 752 0.40 7.49 26.59
N THR A 753 1.29 7.55 27.57
CA THR A 753 1.58 8.80 28.31
C THR A 753 2.94 9.38 27.99
N GLY A 754 3.88 8.57 27.49
CA GLY A 754 5.30 8.90 27.42
C GLY A 754 6.13 8.40 28.59
N ILE A 755 5.54 7.61 29.48
CA ILE A 755 6.23 6.95 30.58
C ILE A 755 6.77 5.61 30.09
N ILE A 756 8.07 5.37 30.30
CA ILE A 756 8.64 4.04 30.17
C ILE A 756 8.82 3.46 31.57
N PHE A 757 8.20 2.32 31.80
CA PHE A 757 8.31 1.59 33.07
C PHE A 757 9.52 0.65 33.07
N ASP A 758 9.98 0.28 34.26
CA ASP A 758 11.05 -0.69 34.44
C ASP A 758 10.60 -2.09 33.97
N LYS A 759 11.53 -2.86 33.41
CA LYS A 759 11.22 -4.19 32.86
C LYS A 759 11.00 -5.26 33.94
N ASP A 760 11.64 -5.11 35.09
CA ASP A 760 11.61 -6.05 36.20
C ASP A 760 10.63 -5.60 37.29
N ASP A 761 10.39 -4.29 37.41
CA ASP A 761 9.36 -3.66 38.25
C ASP A 761 8.36 -2.87 37.37
N PRO A 762 7.37 -3.54 36.74
CA PRO A 762 6.57 -2.99 35.63
C PRO A 762 5.67 -1.81 35.98
N TYR A 763 5.56 -1.46 37.27
CA TYR A 763 4.81 -0.30 37.75
C TYR A 763 5.71 0.87 38.15
N ARG A 764 7.03 0.68 38.21
CA ARG A 764 7.99 1.75 38.48
C ARG A 764 8.34 2.51 37.21
N VAL A 765 8.27 3.83 37.28
CA VAL A 765 8.74 4.71 36.21
C VAL A 765 10.24 4.57 36.07
N HIS A 766 10.71 4.08 34.93
CA HIS A 766 12.13 4.03 34.59
C HIS A 766 12.60 5.39 34.06
N HIS A 767 11.92 5.94 33.04
CA HIS A 767 12.15 7.31 32.56
C HIS A 767 10.93 7.86 31.83
N ILE A 768 11.01 9.14 31.47
CA ILE A 768 10.00 9.86 30.69
C ILE A 768 10.61 10.19 29.33
N VAL A 769 9.93 9.79 28.26
CA VAL A 769 10.37 10.02 26.88
C VAL A 769 10.34 11.52 26.57
N ALA A 770 11.41 12.05 26.00
CA ALA A 770 11.53 13.45 25.62
C ALA A 770 10.45 13.86 24.60
N ASN A 771 9.90 15.07 24.76
CA ASN A 771 8.82 15.64 23.93
C ASN A 771 7.46 14.90 24.01
N SER A 772 7.33 13.87 24.86
CA SER A 772 6.05 13.23 25.16
C SER A 772 5.12 14.12 25.99
N HIS A 773 3.86 13.69 26.18
CA HIS A 773 2.94 14.40 27.08
C HIS A 773 3.35 14.32 28.56
N ALA A 774 3.96 13.22 29.01
CA ALA A 774 4.51 13.11 30.35
C ALA A 774 5.73 14.02 30.59
N SER A 775 6.42 14.47 29.52
CA SER A 775 7.59 15.37 29.65
C SER A 775 7.25 16.85 29.86
N ARG A 776 5.96 17.21 29.90
CA ARG A 776 5.53 18.61 30.07
C ARG A 776 5.75 19.07 31.51
N THR A 777 6.16 20.32 31.67
CA THR A 777 6.56 20.89 32.98
C THR A 777 5.49 20.79 34.06
N ASP A 778 4.20 20.87 33.69
CA ASP A 778 3.08 20.80 34.64
C ASP A 778 2.64 19.35 34.97
N VAL A 779 3.25 18.34 34.36
CA VAL A 779 2.94 16.92 34.62
C VAL A 779 3.95 16.38 35.63
N ASP A 780 3.55 16.34 36.91
CA ASP A 780 4.43 15.92 38.02
C ASP A 780 4.63 14.39 38.06
N ILE A 781 5.58 13.88 37.28
CA ILE A 781 6.01 12.48 37.22
C ILE A 781 7.54 12.47 37.23
N GLN A 782 8.15 11.54 37.99
CA GLN A 782 9.61 11.41 38.09
C GLN A 782 10.07 9.96 37.94
N PRO A 783 11.26 9.72 37.36
CA PRO A 783 11.94 8.44 37.46
C PRO A 783 11.97 7.93 38.91
N GLY A 784 11.60 6.67 39.12
CA GLY A 784 11.51 6.02 40.42
C GLY A 784 10.13 6.05 41.09
N ASP A 785 9.21 6.91 40.63
CA ASP A 785 7.80 6.89 41.06
C ASP A 785 7.16 5.53 40.74
N VAL A 786 6.24 5.04 41.58
CA VAL A 786 5.54 3.76 41.36
C VAL A 786 4.06 4.01 41.09
N LEU A 787 3.51 3.49 39.99
CA LEU A 787 2.10 3.61 39.66
C LEU A 787 1.23 2.88 40.69
N VAL A 788 0.26 3.62 41.25
CA VAL A 788 -0.68 3.12 42.26
C VAL A 788 -2.10 3.03 41.70
N ALA A 789 -2.52 4.00 40.89
CA ALA A 789 -3.85 4.00 40.27
C ALA A 789 -3.88 4.79 38.95
N VAL A 790 -4.78 4.38 38.05
CA VAL A 790 -5.13 5.09 36.82
C VAL A 790 -6.62 5.44 36.87
N ASP A 791 -6.96 6.72 36.75
CA ASP A 791 -8.32 7.26 36.89
C ASP A 791 -9.06 6.75 38.15
N GLY A 792 -8.32 6.67 39.26
CA GLY A 792 -8.83 6.22 40.56
C GLY A 792 -8.96 4.70 40.71
N GLN A 793 -8.76 3.92 39.64
CA GLN A 793 -8.68 2.46 39.73
C GLN A 793 -7.28 2.04 40.19
N ARG A 794 -7.19 1.43 41.38
CA ARG A 794 -5.91 0.92 41.91
C ARG A 794 -5.39 -0.22 41.02
N VAL A 795 -4.08 -0.23 40.81
CA VAL A 795 -3.41 -1.28 40.02
C VAL A 795 -3.21 -2.55 40.85
N ASP A 796 -3.20 -3.68 40.16
CA ASP A 796 -2.93 -5.01 40.70
C ASP A 796 -1.70 -5.59 39.99
N ASN A 797 -0.71 -6.04 40.77
CA ASN A 797 0.55 -6.59 40.26
C ASN A 797 0.36 -7.89 39.47
N GLU A 798 -0.76 -8.59 39.65
CA GLU A 798 -1.10 -9.81 38.89
C GLU A 798 -1.81 -9.50 37.56
N THR A 799 -2.21 -8.26 37.32
CA THR A 799 -2.82 -7.80 36.06
C THR A 799 -1.75 -7.18 35.15
N ASP A 800 -1.93 -7.32 33.84
CA ASP A 800 -1.11 -6.59 32.86
C ASP A 800 -1.34 -5.08 33.02
N ARG A 801 -0.27 -4.30 33.21
CA ARG A 801 -0.37 -2.85 33.42
C ARG A 801 -1.14 -2.17 32.29
N ASP A 802 -0.95 -2.61 31.04
CA ASP A 802 -1.55 -1.95 29.88
C ASP A 802 -3.08 -2.03 29.89
N TYR A 803 -3.68 -2.97 30.65
CA TYR A 803 -5.12 -3.04 30.92
C TYR A 803 -5.70 -1.71 31.42
N TYR A 804 -4.97 -1.02 32.30
CA TYR A 804 -5.43 0.25 32.89
C TYR A 804 -5.35 1.43 31.90
N PHE A 805 -4.59 1.29 30.83
CA PHE A 805 -4.38 2.31 29.79
C PHE A 805 -5.18 2.04 28.52
N THR A 806 -5.69 0.83 28.31
CA THR A 806 -6.35 0.45 27.06
C THR A 806 -7.87 0.57 27.15
N ARG A 807 -8.47 1.31 26.20
CA ARG A 807 -9.91 1.67 26.20
C ARG A 807 -10.46 1.68 24.77
N PRO A 808 -11.78 1.72 24.54
CA PRO A 808 -12.35 1.79 23.18
C PRO A 808 -11.93 3.01 22.34
N SER A 809 -11.31 4.03 22.95
CA SER A 809 -10.81 5.22 22.26
C SER A 809 -9.73 5.93 23.09
N LEU A 810 -8.97 6.82 22.44
CA LEU A 810 -8.07 7.75 23.13
C LEU A 810 -8.87 8.74 23.99
N ALA A 811 -8.52 8.81 25.28
CA ALA A 811 -9.08 9.77 26.22
C ALA A 811 -8.50 11.18 25.99
N ASN A 812 -9.25 12.21 26.38
CA ASN A 812 -8.76 13.59 26.32
C ASN A 812 -7.79 13.93 27.47
N GLU A 813 -7.95 13.27 28.61
CA GLU A 813 -7.12 13.41 29.81
C GLU A 813 -7.21 12.15 30.67
N MET A 814 -6.20 11.95 31.53
CA MET A 814 -6.09 10.86 32.50
C MET A 814 -5.50 11.38 33.81
N VAL A 815 -5.83 10.72 34.91
CA VAL A 815 -5.31 10.97 36.25
C VAL A 815 -4.45 9.78 36.68
N LEU A 816 -3.18 10.02 37.00
CA LEU A 816 -2.30 9.01 37.55
C LEU A 816 -2.08 9.28 39.03
N THR A 817 -2.20 8.24 39.86
CA THR A 817 -1.75 8.25 41.25
C THR A 817 -0.45 7.48 41.33
N LEU A 818 0.59 8.12 41.85
CA LEU A 818 1.95 7.58 41.94
C LEU A 818 2.40 7.57 43.41
N SER A 819 3.23 6.62 43.80
CA SER A 819 3.93 6.62 45.09
C SER A 819 5.34 7.16 44.90
N ARG A 820 5.63 8.30 45.53
CA ARG A 820 6.95 8.94 45.58
C ARG A 820 7.45 8.94 47.01
N GLY A 821 8.52 8.20 47.28
CA GLY A 821 9.06 8.08 48.65
C GLY A 821 8.03 7.53 49.67
N GLY A 822 7.07 6.73 49.23
CA GLY A 822 5.99 6.18 50.06
C GLY A 822 4.77 7.08 50.24
N GLN A 823 4.76 8.28 49.67
CA GLN A 823 3.60 9.17 49.66
C GLN A 823 2.88 9.10 48.31
N GLU A 824 1.55 9.00 48.36
CA GLU A 824 0.72 9.08 47.15
C GLU A 824 0.63 10.54 46.68
N ILE A 825 0.98 10.75 45.40
CA ILE A 825 0.79 11.99 44.67
C ILE A 825 -0.16 11.73 43.50
N THR A 826 -0.87 12.76 43.06
CA THR A 826 -1.76 12.68 41.91
C THR A 826 -1.37 13.72 40.88
N THR A 827 -1.33 13.31 39.60
CA THR A 827 -1.02 14.18 38.48
C THR A 827 -1.95 13.91 37.30
N LYS A 828 -2.17 14.92 36.47
CA LYS A 828 -2.98 14.81 35.25
C LYS A 828 -2.07 14.75 34.04
N VAL A 829 -2.40 13.92 33.07
CA VAL A 829 -1.67 13.78 31.83
C VAL A 829 -2.63 13.61 30.66
N ARG A 830 -2.29 14.14 29.49
CA ARG A 830 -3.01 13.83 28.26
C ARG A 830 -2.36 12.62 27.60
N PRO A 831 -3.12 11.60 27.20
CA PRO A 831 -2.53 10.49 26.46
C PRO A 831 -2.28 10.85 25.00
N GLN A 832 -1.50 10.00 24.33
CA GLN A 832 -1.19 9.99 22.90
C GLN A 832 -1.38 8.57 22.35
N SER A 833 -1.28 8.42 21.03
CA SER A 833 -1.30 7.10 20.40
C SER A 833 0.01 6.35 20.59
N SER A 834 -0.04 5.02 20.51
CA SER A 834 1.13 4.14 20.48
C SER A 834 2.09 4.44 19.33
N ALA A 835 1.56 4.88 18.18
CA ALA A 835 2.38 5.34 17.06
C ALA A 835 3.22 6.58 17.44
N ALA A 836 2.62 7.56 18.13
CA ALA A 836 3.33 8.76 18.56
C ALA A 836 4.42 8.44 19.60
N LEU A 837 4.17 7.53 20.54
CA LEU A 837 5.19 7.09 21.50
C LEU A 837 6.36 6.41 20.79
N ARG A 838 6.09 5.47 19.87
CA ARG A 838 7.13 4.78 19.10
C ARG A 838 7.98 5.77 18.29
N ASP A 839 7.38 6.77 17.66
CA ASP A 839 8.11 7.81 16.94
C ASP A 839 9.00 8.66 17.85
N GLN A 840 8.55 8.92 19.08
CA GLN A 840 9.35 9.63 20.09
C GLN A 840 10.54 8.79 20.57
N LEU A 841 10.36 7.48 20.81
CA LEU A 841 11.44 6.56 21.16
C LEU A 841 12.49 6.47 20.04
N TYR A 842 12.06 6.45 18.78
CA TYR A 842 12.96 6.54 17.63
C TYR A 842 13.74 7.87 17.65
N ASN A 843 13.06 8.99 17.88
CA ASN A 843 13.70 10.31 17.97
C ASN A 843 14.74 10.40 19.09
N GLU A 844 14.55 9.71 20.21
CA GLU A 844 15.56 9.61 21.26
C GLU A 844 16.80 8.88 20.78
N TRP A 845 16.66 7.73 20.12
CA TRP A 845 17.79 7.01 19.53
C TRP A 845 18.58 7.88 18.52
N ILE A 846 17.89 8.68 17.69
CA ILE A 846 18.53 9.61 16.75
C ILE A 846 19.34 10.68 17.50
N LYS A 847 18.75 11.26 18.55
CA LYS A 847 19.45 12.26 19.39
C LYS A 847 20.67 11.66 20.08
N ASP A 848 20.59 10.40 20.50
CA ASP A 848 21.69 9.70 21.16
C ASP A 848 22.87 9.49 20.21
N ASN A 849 22.59 9.12 18.96
CA ASN A 849 23.61 9.05 17.92
C ASN A 849 24.25 10.41 17.64
N ARG A 850 23.45 11.48 17.53
CA ARG A 850 23.98 12.84 17.37
C ARG A 850 24.91 13.22 18.53
N ARG A 851 24.51 12.95 19.78
CA ARG A 851 25.35 13.16 20.97
C ARG A 851 26.65 12.33 20.92
N LYS A 852 26.58 11.08 20.47
CA LYS A 852 27.76 10.21 20.30
C LYS A 852 28.73 10.77 19.26
N VAL A 853 28.23 11.23 18.10
CA VAL A 853 29.05 11.88 17.06
C VAL A 853 29.70 13.16 17.58
N ASP A 854 28.95 14.01 18.28
CA ASP A 854 29.49 15.23 18.89
C ASP A 854 30.62 14.91 19.88
N SER A 855 30.40 13.93 20.77
CA SER A 855 31.40 13.50 21.75
C SER A 855 32.66 12.91 21.10
N LEU A 856 32.52 12.03 20.12
CA LEU A 856 33.66 11.33 19.48
C LEU A 856 34.45 12.24 18.53
N SER A 857 33.79 13.23 17.93
CA SER A 857 34.40 14.18 16.99
C SER A 857 34.92 15.45 17.65
N GLY A 858 34.55 15.73 18.91
CA GLY A 858 34.79 17.03 19.54
C GLY A 858 33.94 18.13 18.91
N ASN A 859 32.70 17.82 18.54
CA ASN A 859 31.74 18.73 17.94
C ASN A 859 32.18 19.29 16.56
N ARG A 860 32.88 18.47 15.76
CA ARG A 860 33.47 18.86 14.45
C ARG A 860 32.71 18.33 13.25
N ILE A 861 31.83 17.36 13.44
CA ILE A 861 31.06 16.70 12.37
C ILE A 861 29.59 17.13 12.49
N ALA A 862 28.95 17.42 11.35
CA ALA A 862 27.50 17.57 11.25
C ALA A 862 26.88 16.17 11.08
N TYR A 863 25.87 15.84 11.88
CA TYR A 863 25.15 14.57 11.78
C TYR A 863 23.68 14.82 11.45
N SER A 864 23.21 14.14 10.41
CA SER A 864 21.79 14.10 10.06
C SER A 864 21.38 12.65 9.84
N TYR A 865 20.22 12.29 10.37
CA TYR A 865 19.59 10.99 10.16
C TYR A 865 18.28 11.21 9.43
N MET A 866 17.96 10.38 8.44
CA MET A 866 16.67 10.40 7.76
C MET A 866 15.97 9.06 7.98
N LYS A 867 14.82 9.06 8.66
CA LYS A 867 14.04 7.83 8.94
C LYS A 867 13.48 7.18 7.68
N ASN A 868 13.18 8.00 6.69
CA ASN A 868 12.65 7.64 5.38
C ASN A 868 13.03 8.77 4.41
N MET A 869 12.66 8.63 3.14
CA MET A 869 12.91 9.63 2.09
C MET A 869 11.63 10.43 1.77
N SER A 870 10.88 10.82 2.80
CA SER A 870 9.69 11.68 2.65
C SER A 870 10.06 13.16 2.59
N GLY A 871 9.08 14.00 2.24
CA GLY A 871 9.23 15.45 2.28
C GLY A 871 9.52 16.01 3.68
N GLU A 872 8.96 15.39 4.73
CA GLU A 872 9.19 15.80 6.12
C GLU A 872 10.64 15.53 6.56
N GLU A 873 11.17 14.35 6.21
CA GLU A 873 12.57 14.01 6.51
C GLU A 873 13.55 14.82 5.65
N LEU A 874 13.19 15.19 4.41
CA LEU A 874 13.97 16.15 3.61
C LEU A 874 14.03 17.51 4.30
N GLU A 875 12.90 18.03 4.79
CA GLU A 875 12.86 19.29 5.54
C GLU A 875 13.73 19.20 6.80
N ARG A 876 13.64 18.08 7.54
CA ARG A 876 14.47 17.84 8.72
C ARG A 876 15.96 17.83 8.37
N PHE A 877 16.36 17.11 7.31
CA PHE A 877 17.74 17.08 6.82
C PHE A 877 18.23 18.49 6.48
N LEU A 878 17.46 19.28 5.74
CA LEU A 878 17.82 20.64 5.39
C LEU A 878 17.95 21.53 6.64
N LEU A 879 17.06 21.40 7.64
CA LEU A 879 17.16 22.12 8.91
C LEU A 879 18.41 21.71 9.71
N ASP A 880 18.76 20.42 9.75
CA ASP A 880 20.00 19.93 10.35
C ASP A 880 21.23 20.53 9.64
N MET A 881 21.20 20.66 8.31
CA MET A 881 22.26 21.31 7.55
C MET A 881 22.34 22.82 7.82
N VAL A 882 21.21 23.52 7.93
CA VAL A 882 21.18 24.93 8.33
C VAL A 882 21.79 25.13 9.72
N GLU A 883 21.48 24.25 10.66
CA GLU A 883 21.97 24.32 12.04
C GLU A 883 23.48 24.02 12.14
N GLN A 884 23.95 23.01 11.39
CA GLN A 884 25.25 22.41 11.64
C GLN A 884 26.28 22.69 10.55
N GLU A 885 25.92 22.59 9.27
CA GLU A 885 26.89 22.46 8.17
C GLU A 885 27.92 23.60 8.17
N ASN A 886 27.49 24.85 8.32
CA ASN A 886 28.36 26.03 8.33
C ASN A 886 29.43 26.06 9.43
N ASN A 887 29.20 25.37 10.55
CA ASN A 887 30.08 25.40 11.72
C ASN A 887 30.80 24.06 11.96
N ARG A 888 30.71 23.13 11.01
CA ARG A 888 31.31 21.79 11.08
C ARG A 888 32.22 21.57 9.88
N GLU A 889 33.21 20.71 10.08
CA GLU A 889 34.29 20.45 9.12
C GLU A 889 33.94 19.29 8.18
N ALA A 890 32.90 18.51 8.47
CA ALA A 890 32.47 17.36 7.69
C ALA A 890 31.03 16.93 8.01
N ILE A 891 30.49 16.00 7.23
CA ILE A 891 29.09 15.56 7.29
C ILE A 891 29.02 14.03 7.39
N ILE A 892 28.17 13.53 8.28
CA ILE A 892 27.66 12.16 8.26
C ILE A 892 26.15 12.24 7.97
N LEU A 893 25.74 11.69 6.82
CA LEU A 893 24.34 11.41 6.52
C LEU A 893 24.07 9.93 6.83
N ASP A 894 23.14 9.67 7.74
CA ASP A 894 22.82 8.32 8.20
C ASP A 894 21.45 7.89 7.65
N LEU A 895 21.48 6.93 6.72
CA LEU A 895 20.31 6.32 6.07
C LEU A 895 20.11 4.87 6.52
N ARG A 896 20.80 4.40 7.57
CA ARG A 896 20.55 3.08 8.14
C ARG A 896 19.07 2.98 8.54
N TYR A 897 18.45 1.83 8.32
CA TYR A 897 17.03 1.57 8.60
C TYR A 897 16.03 2.47 7.85
N ASN A 898 16.48 3.22 6.84
CA ASN A 898 15.62 4.14 6.09
C ASN A 898 14.61 3.38 5.22
N THR A 899 13.33 3.73 5.32
CA THR A 899 12.23 3.01 4.65
C THR A 899 11.83 3.54 3.27
N GLY A 900 12.68 4.33 2.61
CA GLY A 900 12.44 4.84 1.26
C GLY A 900 11.43 6.00 1.16
N GLY A 901 11.06 6.38 -0.06
CA GLY A 901 10.29 7.59 -0.35
C GLY A 901 10.54 8.08 -1.78
N ASN A 902 10.77 9.39 -1.98
CA ASN A 902 10.99 9.95 -3.32
C ASN A 902 11.72 11.31 -3.32
N VAL A 903 12.65 11.55 -2.40
CA VAL A 903 13.37 12.84 -2.28
C VAL A 903 14.86 12.75 -2.58
N HIS A 904 15.36 11.62 -3.08
CA HIS A 904 16.78 11.41 -3.40
C HIS A 904 17.40 12.55 -4.22
N ASP A 905 16.71 13.05 -5.25
CA ASP A 905 17.22 14.13 -6.11
C ASP A 905 17.49 15.43 -5.33
N GLU A 906 16.62 15.78 -4.39
CA GLU A 906 16.78 16.99 -3.57
C GLU A 906 17.94 16.85 -2.58
N VAL A 907 18.09 15.67 -1.98
CA VAL A 907 19.22 15.34 -1.09
C VAL A 907 20.54 15.38 -1.85
N LEU A 908 20.63 14.68 -2.99
CA LEU A 908 21.82 14.64 -3.83
C LEU A 908 22.18 16.03 -4.37
N ARG A 909 21.19 16.83 -4.79
CA ARG A 909 21.40 18.22 -5.23
C ARG A 909 21.98 19.08 -4.13
N PHE A 910 21.50 18.95 -2.89
CA PHE A 910 22.07 19.68 -1.76
C PHE A 910 23.52 19.26 -1.52
N LEU A 911 23.78 17.96 -1.38
CA LEU A 911 25.11 17.42 -1.09
C LEU A 911 26.14 17.75 -2.19
N SER A 912 25.71 17.91 -3.45
CA SER A 912 26.56 18.23 -4.59
C SER A 912 27.05 19.68 -4.67
N GLN A 913 26.55 20.58 -3.81
CA GLN A 913 26.92 22.00 -3.84
C GLN A 913 28.39 22.20 -3.44
N ARG A 914 29.16 22.87 -4.31
CA ARG A 914 30.59 23.16 -4.14
C ARG A 914 30.85 24.65 -3.89
N PRO A 915 31.90 25.00 -3.14
CA PRO A 915 32.35 26.39 -3.07
C PRO A 915 32.96 26.78 -4.43
N TYR A 916 32.63 27.98 -4.93
CA TYR A 916 33.09 28.44 -6.25
C TYR A 916 33.74 29.83 -6.23
N LEU A 917 33.60 30.60 -5.15
CA LEU A 917 34.34 31.86 -4.91
C LEU A 917 34.25 32.27 -3.43
N GLN A 918 34.89 33.37 -3.07
CA GLN A 918 34.79 33.98 -1.74
C GLN A 918 34.35 35.45 -1.82
N TRP A 919 33.49 35.89 -0.91
CA TRP A 919 33.10 37.29 -0.71
C TRP A 919 33.78 37.88 0.52
N GLN A 920 34.09 39.17 0.45
CA GLN A 920 34.63 39.92 1.58
C GLN A 920 34.02 41.32 1.59
N TYR A 921 33.25 41.64 2.63
CA TYR A 921 32.94 43.04 2.91
C TYR A 921 34.22 43.78 3.33
N ARG A 922 34.35 45.07 3.00
CA ARG A 922 35.55 45.87 3.32
C ARG A 922 35.90 45.75 4.83
N GLY A 923 37.02 45.10 5.14
CA GLY A 923 37.50 44.87 6.51
C GLY A 923 36.93 43.64 7.22
N GLY A 924 36.05 42.86 6.58
CA GLY A 924 35.49 41.61 7.10
C GLY A 924 36.33 40.37 6.75
N GLN A 925 35.89 39.20 7.23
CA GLN A 925 36.46 37.90 6.85
C GLN A 925 36.00 37.49 5.45
N ARG A 926 36.78 36.63 4.78
CA ARG A 926 36.37 35.99 3.53
C ARG A 926 35.39 34.86 3.83
N SER A 927 34.23 34.89 3.18
CA SER A 927 33.20 33.84 3.30
C SER A 927 33.06 33.09 1.97
N PRO A 928 32.89 31.76 1.98
CA PRO A 928 32.65 30.99 0.76
C PRO A 928 31.28 31.32 0.14
N GLN A 929 31.17 31.12 -1.17
CA GLN A 929 29.92 31.15 -1.91
C GLN A 929 29.79 29.85 -2.70
N SER A 930 28.66 29.14 -2.68
CA SER A 930 27.45 29.42 -1.88
C SER A 930 27.69 29.30 -0.37
N ASN A 931 26.76 29.86 0.44
CA ASN A 931 26.81 29.74 1.90
C ASN A 931 26.78 28.26 2.32
N PHE A 932 26.08 27.39 1.58
CA PHE A 932 26.14 25.95 1.76
C PHE A 932 27.05 25.34 0.70
N ALA A 933 28.05 24.58 1.15
CA ALA A 933 29.02 23.95 0.26
C ALA A 933 29.45 22.55 0.75
N PRO A 934 28.51 21.63 1.00
CA PRO A 934 28.78 20.31 1.55
C PRO A 934 29.83 19.51 0.77
N SER A 935 29.84 19.56 -0.58
CA SER A 935 30.86 18.88 -1.39
C SER A 935 32.28 19.46 -1.24
N GLY A 936 32.43 20.60 -0.55
CA GLY A 936 33.73 21.13 -0.14
C GLY A 936 34.29 20.49 1.13
N LYS A 937 33.54 19.58 1.77
CA LYS A 937 33.89 18.91 3.02
C LYS A 937 33.87 17.39 2.83
N PRO A 938 34.57 16.61 3.66
CA PRO A 938 34.38 15.17 3.69
C PRO A 938 32.94 14.81 4.04
N ILE A 939 32.35 13.89 3.27
CA ILE A 939 31.01 13.35 3.51
C ILE A 939 31.10 11.84 3.65
N VAL A 940 30.49 11.29 4.70
CA VAL A 940 30.23 9.86 4.83
C VAL A 940 28.72 9.62 4.78
N LEU A 941 28.34 8.63 3.98
CA LEU A 941 26.98 8.09 3.94
C LEU A 941 26.95 6.75 4.68
N LEU A 942 26.13 6.64 5.72
CA LEU A 942 25.87 5.37 6.39
C LEU A 942 24.65 4.69 5.77
N ILE A 943 24.82 3.42 5.39
CA ILE A 943 23.76 2.52 4.91
C ILE A 943 23.82 1.19 5.66
N ASN A 944 22.76 0.41 5.61
CA ASN A 944 22.75 -0.96 6.12
C ASN A 944 21.76 -1.83 5.35
N GLU A 945 21.66 -3.09 5.74
CA GLU A 945 20.80 -4.11 5.15
C GLU A 945 19.29 -3.79 5.22
N GLN A 946 18.92 -2.73 5.95
CA GLN A 946 17.54 -2.21 6.04
C GLN A 946 17.34 -0.87 5.32
N SER A 947 18.36 -0.33 4.68
CA SER A 947 18.24 0.85 3.81
C SER A 947 17.57 0.41 2.52
N LEU A 948 16.41 0.98 2.19
CA LEU A 948 15.57 0.45 1.11
C LEU A 948 14.98 1.51 0.18
N SER A 949 14.60 1.09 -1.03
CA SER A 949 13.92 1.91 -2.04
C SER A 949 14.69 3.20 -2.32
N ASP A 950 14.10 4.36 -2.14
CA ASP A 950 14.72 5.65 -2.44
C ASP A 950 16.04 5.94 -1.68
N ALA A 951 16.30 5.25 -0.55
CA ALA A 951 17.59 5.29 0.12
C ALA A 951 18.69 4.60 -0.71
N GLU A 952 18.34 3.51 -1.41
CA GLU A 952 19.26 2.82 -2.33
C GLU A 952 19.52 3.68 -3.58
N MET A 953 18.50 4.40 -4.09
CA MET A 953 18.69 5.41 -5.14
C MET A 953 19.65 6.51 -4.68
N THR A 954 19.50 6.99 -3.44
CA THR A 954 20.39 7.99 -2.86
C THR A 954 21.81 7.46 -2.73
N ALA A 955 22.00 6.22 -2.27
CA ALA A 955 23.31 5.60 -2.15
C ALA A 955 23.99 5.39 -3.52
N ALA A 956 23.25 4.88 -4.50
CA ALA A 956 23.73 4.71 -5.87
C ALA A 956 24.12 6.06 -6.50
N GLY A 957 23.26 7.08 -6.37
CA GLY A 957 23.52 8.43 -6.84
C GLY A 957 24.71 9.09 -6.15
N PHE A 958 24.84 8.90 -4.83
CA PHE A 958 25.97 9.42 -4.04
C PHE A 958 27.31 8.84 -4.52
N LYS A 959 27.34 7.53 -4.82
CA LYS A 959 28.50 6.84 -5.39
C LYS A 959 28.82 7.33 -6.81
N ALA A 960 27.80 7.39 -7.68
CA ALA A 960 27.96 7.83 -9.06
C ALA A 960 28.46 9.29 -9.18
N LEU A 961 27.98 10.18 -8.30
CA LEU A 961 28.39 11.58 -8.23
C LEU A 961 29.71 11.81 -7.48
N LYS A 962 30.29 10.75 -6.89
CA LYS A 962 31.56 10.78 -6.13
C LYS A 962 31.53 11.79 -4.99
N LEU A 963 30.44 11.79 -4.21
CA LEU A 963 30.21 12.78 -3.15
C LEU A 963 30.97 12.46 -1.85
N GLY A 964 31.41 11.23 -1.65
CA GLY A 964 32.13 10.82 -0.44
C GLY A 964 32.27 9.30 -0.32
N THR A 965 32.35 8.81 0.90
CA THR A 965 32.54 7.38 1.21
C THR A 965 31.27 6.78 1.81
N ILE A 966 30.86 5.61 1.31
CA ILE A 966 29.75 4.83 1.85
C ILE A 966 30.29 3.80 2.84
N ILE A 967 29.71 3.74 4.04
CA ILE A 967 30.11 2.81 5.11
C ILE A 967 28.88 2.06 5.63
N GLY A 968 29.05 0.76 5.89
CA GLY A 968 28.01 -0.07 6.49
C GLY A 968 27.93 -1.45 5.86
N THR A 969 26.75 -1.91 5.49
CA THR A 969 26.55 -3.18 4.75
C THR A 969 25.87 -2.89 3.42
N GLU A 970 25.74 -3.91 2.56
CA GLU A 970 24.90 -3.81 1.37
C GLU A 970 23.45 -3.46 1.77
N THR A 971 22.79 -2.68 0.92
CA THR A 971 21.38 -2.30 1.10
C THR A 971 20.42 -3.48 0.88
N TYR A 972 19.12 -3.25 1.11
CA TYR A 972 18.13 -4.32 1.21
C TYR A 972 17.84 -5.06 -0.12
N ARG A 973 18.03 -4.44 -1.28
CA ARG A 973 17.50 -4.89 -2.59
C ARG A 973 15.97 -4.81 -2.62
N TRP A 974 15.47 -3.59 -2.43
CA TRP A 974 14.04 -3.32 -2.45
C TRP A 974 13.78 -2.00 -3.19
N ILE A 975 13.93 -2.00 -4.51
CA ILE A 975 13.99 -0.78 -5.32
C ILE A 975 13.42 -0.98 -6.73
N ILE A 976 12.09 -0.96 -6.77
CA ILE A 976 11.32 -0.69 -7.98
C ILE A 976 10.36 0.43 -7.63
N PHE A 977 10.37 1.52 -8.39
CA PHE A 977 9.41 2.59 -8.15
C PHE A 977 7.99 2.06 -8.44
N THR A 978 7.02 2.46 -7.62
CA THR A 978 5.79 1.69 -7.46
C THR A 978 4.57 2.59 -7.25
N SER A 979 3.41 2.08 -7.66
CA SER A 979 2.10 2.67 -7.40
C SER A 979 1.16 1.64 -6.78
N ALA A 980 -0.14 1.92 -6.77
CA ALA A 980 -1.17 0.96 -6.39
C ALA A 980 -2.43 1.11 -7.24
N LYS A 981 -3.20 0.02 -7.36
CA LYS A 981 -4.49 -0.02 -8.04
C LYS A 981 -5.57 -0.51 -7.06
N GLY A 982 -6.71 0.18 -7.06
CA GLY A 982 -7.87 -0.18 -6.26
C GLY A 982 -8.82 -1.12 -7.00
N LEU A 983 -9.43 -2.06 -6.27
CA LEU A 983 -10.35 -3.09 -6.75
C LEU A 983 -11.81 -2.73 -6.47
N VAL A 984 -12.74 -3.57 -6.93
CA VAL A 984 -14.19 -3.29 -6.93
C VAL A 984 -14.78 -2.95 -5.55
N ASP A 985 -14.18 -3.46 -4.48
CA ASP A 985 -14.63 -3.31 -3.10
C ASP A 985 -13.80 -2.33 -2.25
N GLY A 986 -12.81 -1.66 -2.85
CA GLY A 986 -11.88 -0.78 -2.14
C GLY A 986 -10.58 -1.47 -1.68
N SER A 987 -10.44 -2.78 -1.87
CA SER A 987 -9.15 -3.47 -1.73
C SER A 987 -8.11 -2.90 -2.70
N MET A 988 -6.83 -3.13 -2.45
CA MET A 988 -5.77 -2.62 -3.32
C MET A 988 -4.61 -3.61 -3.44
N TYR A 989 -3.91 -3.55 -4.57
CA TYR A 989 -2.62 -4.20 -4.76
C TYR A 989 -1.58 -3.19 -5.22
N ARG A 990 -0.32 -3.46 -4.88
CA ARG A 990 0.83 -2.65 -5.30
C ARG A 990 1.26 -3.00 -6.73
N VAL A 991 1.78 -2.01 -7.46
CA VAL A 991 2.19 -2.13 -8.87
C VAL A 991 3.61 -1.55 -9.04
N PRO A 992 4.67 -2.37 -8.88
CA PRO A 992 6.05 -1.98 -9.18
C PRO A 992 6.28 -2.00 -10.70
N ALA A 993 6.34 -0.81 -11.30
CA ALA A 993 6.29 -0.64 -12.76
C ALA A 993 7.53 0.00 -13.37
N TRP A 994 8.38 0.65 -12.57
CA TRP A 994 9.54 1.38 -13.08
C TRP A 994 10.82 0.88 -12.41
N GLY A 995 11.61 0.14 -13.19
CA GLY A 995 12.90 -0.39 -12.75
C GLY A 995 13.95 0.70 -12.54
N CYS A 996 14.90 0.44 -11.65
CA CYS A 996 16.00 1.34 -11.33
C CYS A 996 17.32 0.68 -11.73
N TYR A 997 18.07 1.34 -12.61
CA TYR A 997 19.29 0.79 -13.19
C TYR A 997 20.48 1.72 -12.94
N THR A 998 21.65 1.14 -12.72
CA THR A 998 22.91 1.91 -12.70
C THR A 998 23.23 2.43 -14.12
N LEU A 999 24.18 3.37 -14.22
CA LEU A 999 24.64 3.86 -15.53
C LEU A 999 25.29 2.76 -16.40
N ASP A 1000 25.78 1.70 -15.76
CA ASP A 1000 26.36 0.52 -16.42
C ASP A 1000 25.29 -0.53 -16.79
N GLY A 1001 24.04 -0.32 -16.37
CA GLY A 1001 22.88 -1.14 -16.72
C GLY A 1001 22.51 -2.21 -15.68
N ASP A 1002 23.13 -2.23 -14.51
CA ASP A 1002 22.80 -3.19 -13.45
C ASP A 1002 21.43 -2.88 -12.85
N ASP A 1003 20.60 -3.91 -12.68
CA ASP A 1003 19.30 -3.79 -12.01
C ASP A 1003 19.53 -3.73 -10.48
N LEU A 1004 19.19 -2.59 -9.88
CA LEU A 1004 19.35 -2.39 -8.45
C LEU A 1004 18.40 -3.26 -7.62
N GLU A 1005 17.28 -3.71 -8.18
CA GLU A 1005 16.38 -4.66 -7.49
C GLU A 1005 17.09 -6.00 -7.23
N LEU A 1006 18.07 -6.36 -8.06
CA LEU A 1006 18.81 -7.61 -7.95
C LEU A 1006 20.15 -7.45 -7.25
N THR A 1007 20.75 -6.26 -7.31
CA THR A 1007 22.14 -6.02 -6.87
C THR A 1007 22.25 -5.17 -5.60
N GLY A 1008 21.28 -4.29 -5.32
CA GLY A 1008 21.38 -3.33 -4.22
C GLY A 1008 22.57 -2.38 -4.38
N VAL A 1009 23.05 -1.81 -3.27
CA VAL A 1009 24.22 -0.94 -3.25
C VAL A 1009 25.19 -1.41 -2.17
N SER A 1010 26.38 -1.87 -2.57
CA SER A 1010 27.44 -2.24 -1.64
C SER A 1010 28.20 -1.00 -1.14
N PRO A 1011 28.59 -0.97 0.15
CA PRO A 1011 29.37 0.11 0.74
C PRO A 1011 30.82 0.10 0.21
N ASP A 1012 31.53 1.21 0.34
CA ASP A 1012 32.96 1.27 0.06
C ASP A 1012 33.76 0.64 1.21
N ILE A 1013 33.25 0.73 2.44
CA ILE A 1013 33.81 0.09 3.63
C ILE A 1013 32.73 -0.75 4.30
N HIS A 1014 32.89 -2.08 4.25
CA HIS A 1014 32.00 -3.01 4.95
C HIS A 1014 32.23 -2.98 6.46
N VAL A 1015 31.18 -2.70 7.22
CA VAL A 1015 31.12 -2.78 8.68
C VAL A 1015 29.70 -3.22 9.07
N GLU A 1016 29.60 -4.32 9.78
CA GLU A 1016 28.32 -4.81 10.33
C GLU A 1016 28.08 -4.23 11.72
N ASN A 1017 26.81 -3.98 12.03
CA ASN A 1017 26.35 -3.76 13.40
C ASN A 1017 25.59 -5.02 13.83
N THR A 1018 26.28 -5.93 14.50
CA THR A 1018 25.77 -7.28 14.79
C THR A 1018 24.68 -7.26 15.87
N PHE A 1019 24.01 -8.40 16.09
CA PHE A 1019 23.11 -8.56 17.23
C PHE A 1019 23.83 -8.27 18.56
N MET A 1020 25.06 -8.75 18.73
CA MET A 1020 25.81 -8.55 19.96
C MET A 1020 26.23 -7.10 20.16
N ASP A 1021 26.61 -6.38 19.10
CA ASP A 1021 26.90 -4.95 19.19
C ASP A 1021 25.69 -4.18 19.71
N ARG A 1022 24.50 -4.44 19.15
CA ARG A 1022 23.24 -3.83 19.61
C ARG A 1022 22.87 -4.23 21.03
N GLN A 1023 23.11 -5.48 21.40
CA GLN A 1023 22.84 -6.00 22.74
C GLN A 1023 23.77 -5.37 23.80
N GLU A 1024 24.99 -5.02 23.42
CA GLU A 1024 26.01 -4.43 24.30
C GLU A 1024 26.09 -2.89 24.22
N GLY A 1025 25.30 -2.28 23.34
CA GLY A 1025 25.24 -0.81 23.19
C GLY A 1025 26.38 -0.22 22.36
N HIS A 1026 27.04 -1.02 21.53
CA HIS A 1026 28.07 -0.59 20.59
C HIS A 1026 27.45 -0.21 19.23
N ASP A 1027 28.11 0.70 18.50
CA ASP A 1027 27.73 1.06 17.13
C ASP A 1027 29.01 1.20 16.28
N PRO A 1028 29.58 0.07 15.81
CA PRO A 1028 30.84 0.05 15.06
C PRO A 1028 30.74 0.79 13.71
N GLN A 1029 29.56 0.84 13.10
CA GLN A 1029 29.32 1.57 11.85
C GLN A 1029 29.47 3.08 12.07
N LEU A 1030 28.80 3.63 13.09
CA LEU A 1030 28.88 5.05 13.41
C LEU A 1030 30.28 5.44 13.91
N GLU A 1031 30.92 4.57 14.70
CA GLU A 1031 32.29 4.77 15.17
C GLU A 1031 33.29 4.80 14.01
N ARG A 1032 33.16 3.88 13.04
CA ARG A 1032 33.98 3.89 11.84
C ARG A 1032 33.73 5.12 10.97
N ALA A 1033 32.49 5.56 10.82
CA ALA A 1033 32.19 6.80 10.10
C ALA A 1033 32.85 8.03 10.72
N VAL A 1034 32.80 8.16 12.06
CA VAL A 1034 33.50 9.23 12.76
C VAL A 1034 35.01 9.12 12.57
N GLN A 1035 35.58 7.93 12.59
CA GLN A 1035 37.01 7.71 12.33
C GLN A 1035 37.39 8.15 10.90
N GLU A 1036 36.67 7.67 9.89
CA GLU A 1036 36.94 7.96 8.48
C GLU A 1036 36.93 9.46 8.21
N VAL A 1037 35.90 10.15 8.72
CA VAL A 1037 35.78 11.60 8.58
C VAL A 1037 36.92 12.33 9.31
N LYS A 1038 37.30 11.92 10.52
CA LYS A 1038 38.43 12.52 11.25
C LYS A 1038 39.77 12.35 10.54
N GLU A 1039 39.95 11.25 9.82
CA GLU A 1039 41.13 11.03 8.98
C GLU A 1039 41.10 11.88 7.72
N ALA A 1040 39.93 12.02 7.08
CA ALA A 1040 39.75 12.87 5.90
C ALA A 1040 39.98 14.35 6.20
N ILE A 1041 39.52 14.86 7.35
CA ILE A 1041 39.75 16.25 7.79
C ILE A 1041 41.25 16.58 7.96
N LYS A 1042 42.10 15.59 8.27
CA LYS A 1042 43.55 15.81 8.44
C LYS A 1042 44.30 15.90 7.11
N LYS A 1043 43.70 15.49 6.00
CA LYS A 1043 44.32 15.54 4.67
C LYS A 1043 44.12 16.96 4.12
N PRO A 1044 45.21 17.70 3.82
CA PRO A 1044 45.15 19.10 3.43
C PRO A 1044 44.48 19.35 2.07
#